data_AF-A0A926AY67-F1
#
_entry.id   AF-A0A926AY67-F1
#
_cell.length_a   1.000
_cell.length_b   1.000
_cell.length_c   1.000
_cell.angle_alpha   90.00
_cell.angle_beta   90.00
_cell.angle_gamma   90.00
#
_symmetry.space_group_name_H-M   'P 1'
#
loop_
_entity.id
_entity.type
_entity.pdbx_description
1 polymer ?
#
loop_
_entity_poly.entity_id
_entity_poly.type
_entity_poly.pdbx_seq_one_letter_code
_entity_poly.pdbx_strand_id
1 'polypeptide(L)'
;MSSFRNHIVVVVAMFLTSAVGNIALAQHLENRGTGTVRNTGTLRFKSDTGKFKNAAAITEFTNNVVEFAGTNNMFTDLVGYPSLSTAFGQDRTWRVPGLVRYKRNADSQNLQARWYTDLEVADSAGKFVPDSVYVGEDYTISLSGPRTYRGTFFYDGLQQQVVTQENGLSGTVNRYNNLTLLFSPKLVQDSDEVRMEGIFNSDQFSEFLVDGEMYWGSRSFSRAPIRVRSKGTLTTGWDISELYADVEVTDGAFVIPDDADTVSIMPSANLYLRSSDSAQLFMGDSTRLDVFGNYVNQLPSFTNAVFDTSSLVNYDGVQQPQIMQATAASHPYGHLRTARSTKTSNGDVFVGSTLSVHDTNVVMLPNRMSLTLGDAIYFDNAEVVGAFRRNLAGADTNVPYRFNNEHTFMKYLNVPQELTMDIRPITRPNAYDPTTDVYRKITVTYVGAWQATVRAAYKATDIPNTWIPEAAERLMKMYNAYPVPNEQAIKLTPTVPPTYSRRPINGAPGFGYVELFGIQDVGADNLRLDNGNDLLLRASRDVLKAVATGRWSNPFTWDEAREPEPIDRVIIDGFTVHVGYLRASDNYGVAEAYPDSMSTNVVLGSKLNTALLFGSTNTFNTFSLVPTSRVALIANRAGTTQIPVLLQDLSASALDGGLVVYTGSTFITPNLTLTPAATAFVGGVLQIGIP
;
A
#
# COMPACT_ATOMS: atom_id res chain seq x y z
N MET A 1 -55.59 -63.39 -27.96
CA MET A 1 -55.38 -63.99 -26.63
C MET A 1 -54.83 -62.91 -25.71
N SER A 2 -55.69 -62.32 -24.87
CA SER A 2 -55.32 -61.27 -23.92
C SER A 2 -54.68 -61.91 -22.69
N SER A 3 -53.48 -61.44 -22.34
CA SER A 3 -52.78 -61.83 -21.12
C SER A 3 -53.28 -60.96 -19.97
N PHE A 4 -54.02 -61.57 -19.04
CA PHE A 4 -54.41 -60.97 -17.76
C PHE A 4 -53.18 -60.45 -17.00
N ARG A 5 -53.10 -59.13 -16.79
CA ARG A 5 -52.22 -58.54 -15.78
C ARG A 5 -52.88 -58.74 -14.42
N ASN A 6 -52.27 -59.56 -13.57
CA ASN A 6 -52.65 -59.67 -12.16
C ASN A 6 -52.31 -58.36 -11.44
N HIS A 7 -53.33 -57.56 -11.15
CA HIS A 7 -53.24 -56.55 -10.10
C HIS A 7 -53.32 -57.25 -8.75
N ILE A 8 -52.17 -57.50 -8.12
CA ILE A 8 -52.14 -57.85 -6.71
C ILE A 8 -52.32 -56.55 -5.93
N VAL A 9 -53.54 -56.33 -5.44
CA VAL A 9 -53.83 -55.39 -4.36
C VAL A 9 -53.40 -56.07 -3.06
N VAL A 10 -52.27 -55.64 -2.49
CA VAL A 10 -51.89 -56.06 -1.14
C VAL A 10 -52.73 -55.26 -0.14
N VAL A 11 -53.75 -55.91 0.42
CA VAL A 11 -54.40 -55.46 1.64
C VAL A 11 -53.42 -55.68 2.79
N VAL A 12 -52.93 -54.59 3.37
CA VAL A 12 -52.11 -54.64 4.58
C VAL A 12 -52.99 -55.12 5.74
N ALA A 13 -52.73 -56.32 6.24
CA ALA A 13 -53.30 -56.80 7.49
C ALA A 13 -52.64 -56.03 8.65
N MET A 14 -53.40 -55.08 9.22
CA MET A 14 -53.01 -54.33 10.40
C MET A 14 -53.30 -55.20 11.64
N PHE A 15 -52.28 -55.79 12.25
CA PHE A 15 -52.43 -56.42 13.57
C PHE A 15 -52.54 -55.32 14.64
N LEU A 16 -53.76 -54.99 15.04
CA LEU A 16 -54.07 -54.23 16.24
C LEU A 16 -54.13 -55.20 17.42
N THR A 17 -53.01 -55.37 18.14
CA THR A 17 -53.05 -55.87 19.52
C THR A 17 -53.08 -54.67 20.45
N SER A 18 -54.25 -54.37 20.98
CA SER A 18 -54.46 -53.37 22.01
C SER A 18 -54.21 -53.95 23.41
N ALA A 19 -53.80 -53.04 24.29
CA ALA A 19 -53.71 -53.13 25.74
C ALA A 19 -52.40 -53.69 26.35
N VAL A 20 -51.86 -52.86 27.24
CA VAL A 20 -50.78 -53.04 28.23
C VAL A 20 -49.35 -52.73 27.76
N GLY A 21 -48.89 -51.50 28.06
CA GLY A 21 -47.47 -51.09 28.11
C GLY A 21 -46.93 -50.44 26.83
N ASN A 22 -46.64 -49.13 26.90
CA ASN A 22 -46.01 -48.34 25.84
C ASN A 22 -44.58 -48.83 25.51
N ILE A 23 -44.44 -49.92 24.76
CA ILE A 23 -43.22 -50.26 24.05
C ILE A 23 -43.57 -50.22 22.57
N ALA A 24 -43.16 -49.14 21.89
CA ALA A 24 -43.31 -49.03 20.44
C ALA A 24 -42.41 -50.07 19.76
N LEU A 25 -42.95 -51.26 19.48
CA LEU A 25 -42.31 -52.29 18.66
C LEU A 25 -41.77 -51.67 17.37
N ALA A 26 -40.59 -52.12 16.93
CA ALA A 26 -39.91 -51.56 15.77
C ALA A 26 -40.81 -51.61 14.53
N GLN A 27 -41.07 -50.44 13.92
CA GLN A 27 -41.84 -50.34 12.68
C GLN A 27 -40.91 -50.49 11.48
N HIS A 28 -40.95 -51.64 10.82
CA HIS A 28 -40.14 -51.88 9.63
C HIS A 28 -41.02 -52.03 8.39
N LEU A 29 -40.57 -51.43 7.29
CA LEU A 29 -41.07 -51.73 5.96
C LEU A 29 -39.94 -52.42 5.21
N GLU A 30 -40.19 -53.64 4.72
CA GLU A 30 -39.22 -54.41 3.95
C GLU A 30 -39.67 -54.56 2.50
N ASN A 31 -38.93 -53.96 1.58
CA ASN A 31 -39.11 -54.12 0.14
C ASN A 31 -38.03 -55.07 -0.40
N ARG A 32 -38.40 -56.30 -0.72
CA ARG A 32 -37.46 -57.34 -1.21
C ARG A 32 -37.08 -57.11 -2.68
N GLY A 33 -36.11 -57.86 -3.20
CA GLY A 33 -35.51 -57.61 -4.53
C GLY A 33 -36.47 -57.54 -5.72
N THR A 34 -37.63 -58.20 -5.66
CA THR A 34 -38.67 -58.18 -6.70
C THR A 34 -39.88 -57.32 -6.32
N GLY A 35 -39.79 -56.56 -5.23
CA GLY A 35 -40.88 -55.75 -4.71
C GLY A 35 -40.96 -54.38 -5.36
N THR A 36 -42.17 -53.82 -5.41
CA THR A 36 -42.44 -52.47 -5.90
C THR A 36 -43.17 -51.70 -4.81
N VAL A 37 -42.78 -50.44 -4.58
CA VAL A 37 -43.45 -49.55 -3.63
C VAL A 37 -43.88 -48.29 -4.37
N ARG A 38 -45.21 -48.08 -4.46
CA ARG A 38 -45.81 -46.88 -5.05
C ARG A 38 -46.56 -46.13 -3.94
N ASN A 39 -45.89 -45.17 -3.31
CA ASN A 39 -46.49 -44.34 -2.27
C ASN A 39 -46.99 -43.01 -2.85
N THR A 40 -48.31 -42.80 -2.85
CA THR A 40 -48.96 -41.53 -3.22
C THR A 40 -49.34 -40.69 -1.98
N GLY A 41 -49.20 -41.24 -0.78
CA GLY A 41 -49.52 -40.58 0.49
C GLY A 41 -48.29 -40.44 1.40
N THR A 42 -48.47 -40.74 2.69
CA THR A 42 -47.38 -40.67 3.69
C THR A 42 -47.11 -42.04 4.29
N LEU A 43 -45.87 -42.54 4.14
CA LEU A 43 -45.37 -43.68 4.88
C LEU A 43 -44.76 -43.19 6.20
N ARG A 44 -45.39 -43.49 7.34
CA ARG A 44 -45.02 -42.94 8.65
C ARG A 44 -44.41 -43.98 9.57
N PHE A 45 -43.20 -43.69 10.07
CA PHE A 45 -42.48 -44.50 11.06
C PHE A 45 -42.50 -43.79 12.42
N LYS A 46 -43.35 -44.25 13.34
CA LYS A 46 -43.50 -43.72 14.70
C LYS A 46 -42.53 -44.32 15.72
N SER A 47 -42.04 -45.53 15.47
CA SER A 47 -41.07 -46.18 16.37
C SER A 47 -39.70 -45.52 16.28
N ASP A 48 -39.01 -45.38 17.41
CA ASP A 48 -37.69 -44.76 17.49
C ASP A 48 -36.61 -45.46 16.66
N THR A 49 -36.79 -46.73 16.34
CA THR A 49 -35.83 -47.55 15.59
C THR A 49 -36.43 -48.11 14.30
N GLY A 50 -37.50 -47.51 13.80
CA GLY A 50 -38.14 -47.94 12.57
C GLY A 50 -37.21 -47.86 11.36
N LYS A 51 -37.33 -48.80 10.43
CA LYS A 51 -36.42 -48.89 9.26
C LYS A 51 -37.20 -49.09 7.97
N PHE A 52 -36.81 -48.36 6.92
CA PHE A 52 -37.16 -48.70 5.56
C PHE A 52 -36.04 -49.55 4.98
N LYS A 53 -36.28 -50.85 4.83
CA LYS A 53 -35.31 -51.81 4.26
C LYS A 53 -35.63 -52.04 2.79
N ASN A 54 -34.66 -51.84 1.90
CA ASN A 54 -34.86 -52.02 0.47
C ASN A 54 -33.81 -52.96 -0.15
N ALA A 55 -34.24 -53.83 -1.05
CA ALA A 55 -33.40 -54.58 -1.99
C ALA A 55 -33.85 -54.48 -3.45
N ALA A 56 -34.99 -53.82 -3.73
CA ALA A 56 -35.47 -53.63 -5.09
C ALA A 56 -34.68 -52.52 -5.81
N ALA A 57 -34.68 -52.55 -7.14
CA ALA A 57 -34.14 -51.47 -7.95
C ALA A 57 -34.88 -50.14 -7.68
N ILE A 58 -34.16 -49.01 -7.75
CA ILE A 58 -34.75 -47.69 -7.47
C ILE A 58 -35.93 -47.33 -8.40
N THR A 59 -35.95 -47.84 -9.62
CA THR A 59 -37.04 -47.66 -10.59
C THR A 59 -38.39 -48.24 -10.13
N GLU A 60 -38.34 -49.18 -9.19
CA GLU A 60 -39.52 -49.81 -8.58
C GLU A 60 -40.06 -49.04 -7.36
N PHE A 61 -39.49 -47.87 -7.07
CA PHE A 61 -39.93 -47.00 -5.98
C PHE A 61 -40.38 -45.64 -6.52
N THR A 62 -41.60 -45.25 -6.16
CA THR A 62 -42.05 -43.85 -6.25
C THR A 62 -42.64 -43.45 -4.91
N ASN A 63 -42.35 -42.23 -4.48
CA ASN A 63 -42.73 -41.74 -3.18
C ASN A 63 -43.28 -40.32 -3.26
N ASN A 64 -44.33 -40.07 -2.48
CA ASN A 64 -44.77 -38.74 -2.13
C ASN A 64 -44.07 -38.31 -0.84
N VAL A 65 -44.41 -38.91 0.32
CA VAL A 65 -43.77 -38.58 1.62
C VAL A 65 -43.36 -39.82 2.41
N VAL A 66 -42.11 -39.87 2.87
CA VAL A 66 -41.67 -40.73 3.99
C VAL A 66 -41.51 -39.85 5.22
N GLU A 67 -42.29 -40.12 6.26
CA GLU A 67 -42.23 -39.38 7.53
C GLU A 67 -41.58 -40.24 8.62
N PHE A 68 -40.46 -39.76 9.13
CA PHE A 68 -39.78 -40.29 10.30
C PHE A 68 -40.22 -39.48 11.52
N ALA A 69 -40.88 -40.15 12.47
CA ALA A 69 -41.33 -39.57 13.74
C ALA A 69 -40.61 -40.16 14.96
N GLY A 70 -39.84 -41.24 14.76
CA GLY A 70 -38.92 -41.80 15.74
C GLY A 70 -37.58 -41.07 15.79
N THR A 71 -36.79 -41.34 16.84
CA THR A 71 -35.48 -40.70 17.05
C THR A 71 -34.39 -41.17 16.07
N ASN A 72 -34.32 -42.46 15.75
CA ASN A 72 -33.25 -43.10 14.97
C ASN A 72 -33.81 -43.89 13.77
N ASN A 73 -34.76 -43.31 13.03
CA ASN A 73 -35.25 -43.95 11.83
C ASN A 73 -34.19 -43.97 10.73
N MET A 74 -34.18 -45.04 9.94
CA MET A 74 -33.14 -45.26 8.95
C MET A 74 -33.66 -45.87 7.66
N PHE A 75 -33.06 -45.48 6.55
CA PHE A 75 -33.01 -46.28 5.33
C PHE A 75 -31.85 -47.28 5.41
N THR A 76 -32.12 -48.55 5.14
CA THR A 76 -31.11 -49.63 5.12
C THR A 76 -31.36 -50.61 3.97
N ASP A 77 -30.43 -51.52 3.72
CA ASP A 77 -30.73 -52.74 2.99
C ASP A 77 -31.50 -53.76 3.85
N LEU A 78 -31.72 -54.98 3.34
CA LEU A 78 -32.41 -56.06 4.06
C LEU A 78 -31.62 -56.58 5.27
N VAL A 79 -30.29 -56.45 5.27
CA VAL A 79 -29.39 -56.92 6.35
C VAL A 79 -29.21 -55.83 7.42
N GLY A 80 -29.61 -54.60 7.13
CA GLY A 80 -29.57 -53.46 8.03
C GLY A 80 -28.38 -52.52 7.78
N TYR A 81 -27.63 -52.68 6.69
CA TYR A 81 -26.53 -51.80 6.34
C TYR A 81 -27.04 -50.49 5.71
N PRO A 82 -26.49 -49.33 6.12
CA PRO A 82 -26.89 -48.02 5.61
C PRO A 82 -26.01 -47.50 4.47
N SER A 83 -25.02 -48.23 3.96
CA SER A 83 -24.06 -47.73 2.96
C SER A 83 -23.54 -48.85 2.09
N LEU A 84 -23.11 -48.55 0.85
CA LEU A 84 -22.54 -49.51 -0.10
C LEU A 84 -23.44 -50.75 -0.31
N SER A 85 -24.73 -50.50 -0.47
CA SER A 85 -25.84 -51.45 -0.32
C SER A 85 -26.98 -51.14 -1.32
N THR A 86 -28.22 -51.53 -1.02
CA THR A 86 -29.45 -51.14 -1.75
C THR A 86 -30.32 -50.15 -0.94
N ALA A 87 -29.76 -49.57 0.12
CA ALA A 87 -30.41 -48.56 0.93
C ALA A 87 -30.64 -47.26 0.13
N PHE A 88 -31.84 -46.68 0.22
CA PHE A 88 -32.10 -45.40 -0.42
C PHE A 88 -31.25 -44.27 0.18
N GLY A 89 -30.85 -43.36 -0.70
CA GLY A 89 -30.04 -42.19 -0.46
C GLY A 89 -28.58 -42.46 -0.12
N GLN A 90 -28.08 -43.69 -0.27
CA GLN A 90 -26.67 -44.00 0.04
C GLN A 90 -25.67 -43.30 -0.90
N ASP A 91 -26.10 -42.98 -2.11
CA ASP A 91 -25.34 -42.29 -3.15
C ASP A 91 -26.33 -41.54 -4.07
N ARG A 92 -25.80 -40.73 -4.99
CA ARG A 92 -26.60 -39.90 -5.90
C ARG A 92 -27.54 -40.72 -6.80
N THR A 93 -27.13 -41.90 -7.26
CA THR A 93 -27.94 -42.76 -8.14
C THR A 93 -29.08 -43.45 -7.39
N TRP A 94 -28.93 -43.57 -6.07
CA TRP A 94 -29.93 -44.12 -5.16
C TRP A 94 -30.72 -43.06 -4.37
N ARG A 95 -30.70 -41.78 -4.79
CA ARG A 95 -31.38 -40.67 -4.10
C ARG A 95 -32.79 -41.05 -3.64
N VAL A 96 -33.16 -40.70 -2.41
CA VAL A 96 -34.50 -40.96 -1.90
C VAL A 96 -35.51 -40.10 -2.68
N PRO A 97 -36.43 -40.68 -3.48
CA PRO A 97 -37.40 -39.91 -4.24
C PRO A 97 -38.45 -39.26 -3.35
N GLY A 98 -38.99 -38.12 -3.79
CA GLY A 98 -39.99 -37.34 -3.08
C GLY A 98 -39.48 -36.78 -1.76
N LEU A 99 -40.42 -36.49 -0.86
CA LEU A 99 -40.13 -35.83 0.40
C LEU A 99 -39.77 -36.83 1.51
N VAL A 100 -38.67 -36.57 2.19
CA VAL A 100 -38.38 -37.15 3.51
C VAL A 100 -38.60 -36.10 4.58
N ARG A 101 -39.53 -36.37 5.50
CA ARG A 101 -39.90 -35.48 6.59
C ARG A 101 -39.45 -36.04 7.92
N TYR A 102 -38.64 -35.28 8.65
CA TYR A 102 -38.25 -35.55 10.04
C TYR A 102 -39.14 -34.75 10.99
N LYS A 103 -40.17 -35.40 11.54
CA LYS A 103 -41.25 -34.75 12.29
C LYS A 103 -41.45 -35.39 13.67
N ARG A 104 -41.08 -34.69 14.74
CA ARG A 104 -41.20 -35.19 16.13
C ARG A 104 -41.48 -34.04 17.11
N ASN A 105 -42.42 -34.24 18.05
CA ASN A 105 -42.90 -33.22 18.98
C ASN A 105 -42.02 -33.02 20.25
N ALA A 106 -41.17 -33.97 20.62
CA ALA A 106 -40.37 -33.91 21.85
C ALA A 106 -39.02 -34.61 21.71
N ASP A 107 -38.14 -34.40 22.68
CA ASP A 107 -36.77 -34.94 22.74
C ASP A 107 -35.91 -34.49 21.54
N SER A 108 -35.23 -35.45 20.92
CA SER A 108 -34.36 -35.27 19.78
C SER A 108 -34.70 -36.24 18.65
N GLN A 109 -34.27 -35.88 17.45
CA GLN A 109 -34.35 -36.68 16.26
C GLN A 109 -33.05 -36.59 15.46
N ASN A 110 -32.51 -37.75 15.08
CA ASN A 110 -31.29 -37.84 14.30
C ASN A 110 -31.65 -37.97 12.82
N LEU A 111 -31.12 -37.07 12.00
CA LEU A 111 -31.18 -37.20 10.56
C LEU A 111 -30.13 -38.20 10.10
N GLN A 112 -30.38 -38.81 8.94
CA GLN A 112 -29.44 -39.73 8.31
C GLN A 112 -28.67 -39.03 7.19
N ALA A 113 -27.35 -39.28 7.11
CA ALA A 113 -26.50 -38.84 6.01
C ALA A 113 -26.92 -39.53 4.71
N ARG A 114 -27.53 -38.76 3.79
CA ARG A 114 -28.20 -39.28 2.59
C ARG A 114 -28.29 -38.23 1.48
N TRP A 115 -28.56 -38.73 0.29
CA TRP A 115 -29.04 -37.97 -0.86
C TRP A 115 -30.57 -37.98 -0.87
N TYR A 116 -31.17 -36.83 -0.58
CA TYR A 116 -32.62 -36.58 -0.58
C TYR A 116 -33.04 -35.82 -1.83
N THR A 117 -34.20 -36.13 -2.42
CA THR A 117 -34.83 -35.21 -3.37
C THR A 117 -35.29 -33.97 -2.62
N ASP A 118 -36.29 -34.13 -1.73
CA ASP A 118 -36.73 -33.09 -0.81
C ASP A 118 -36.52 -33.52 0.64
N LEU A 119 -36.17 -32.56 1.49
CA LEU A 119 -35.98 -32.75 2.92
C LEU A 119 -36.79 -31.70 3.70
N GLU A 120 -37.60 -32.16 4.65
CA GLU A 120 -38.29 -31.27 5.59
C GLU A 120 -37.93 -31.63 7.02
N VAL A 121 -37.62 -30.62 7.84
CA VAL A 121 -37.55 -30.74 9.30
C VAL A 121 -38.73 -30.01 9.94
N ALA A 122 -39.46 -30.74 10.79
CA ALA A 122 -40.71 -30.29 11.39
C ALA A 122 -40.87 -30.72 12.86
N ASP A 123 -41.81 -30.06 13.54
CA ASP A 123 -42.12 -30.10 14.96
C ASP A 123 -40.96 -29.78 15.94
N SER A 124 -41.29 -29.61 17.22
CA SER A 124 -40.44 -29.02 18.25
C SER A 124 -39.25 -29.84 18.75
N ALA A 125 -39.05 -31.09 18.32
CA ALA A 125 -37.88 -31.88 18.74
C ALA A 125 -36.58 -31.31 18.16
N GLY A 126 -35.50 -31.36 18.95
CA GLY A 126 -34.16 -30.99 18.47
C GLY A 126 -33.71 -31.91 17.33
N LYS A 127 -33.11 -31.36 16.28
CA LYS A 127 -32.62 -32.10 15.11
C LYS A 127 -31.10 -32.18 15.12
N PHE A 128 -30.56 -33.39 15.02
CA PHE A 128 -29.13 -33.59 14.79
C PHE A 128 -28.91 -33.92 13.34
N VAL A 129 -28.27 -32.99 12.62
CA VAL A 129 -27.95 -33.12 11.20
C VAL A 129 -26.50 -33.62 11.09
N PRO A 130 -26.27 -34.84 10.57
CA PRO A 130 -24.92 -35.37 10.43
C PRO A 130 -24.18 -34.67 9.29
N ASP A 131 -22.90 -35.00 9.14
CA ASP A 131 -22.15 -34.71 7.92
C ASP A 131 -22.77 -35.44 6.70
N SER A 132 -22.47 -34.95 5.49
CA SER A 132 -22.82 -35.62 4.24
C SER A 132 -24.34 -35.76 4.00
N VAL A 133 -25.08 -34.67 4.24
CA VAL A 133 -26.50 -34.54 3.87
C VAL A 133 -26.60 -33.75 2.57
N TYR A 134 -27.21 -34.34 1.54
CA TYR A 134 -27.35 -33.77 0.21
C TYR A 134 -28.83 -33.58 -0.14
N VAL A 135 -29.20 -32.38 -0.57
CA VAL A 135 -30.57 -32.04 -1.00
C VAL A 135 -30.54 -31.60 -2.46
N GLY A 136 -31.34 -32.28 -3.29
CA GLY A 136 -31.37 -32.08 -4.74
C GLY A 136 -32.44 -31.08 -5.22
N GLU A 137 -33.52 -30.92 -4.45
CA GLU A 137 -34.61 -29.98 -4.70
C GLU A 137 -34.81 -29.13 -3.45
N ASP A 138 -35.91 -29.30 -2.70
CA ASP A 138 -36.23 -28.39 -1.60
C ASP A 138 -35.73 -28.87 -0.24
N TYR A 139 -35.09 -27.97 0.52
CA TYR A 139 -34.90 -28.11 1.97
C TYR A 139 -35.82 -27.14 2.71
N THR A 140 -36.75 -27.65 3.52
CA THR A 140 -37.78 -26.83 4.16
C THR A 140 -37.81 -27.01 5.68
N ILE A 141 -38.10 -25.89 6.36
CA ILE A 141 -38.24 -25.82 7.82
C ILE A 141 -39.59 -25.18 8.12
N SER A 142 -40.61 -25.98 8.46
CA SER A 142 -41.97 -25.45 8.68
C SER A 142 -42.22 -24.98 10.12
N LEU A 143 -41.67 -25.73 11.08
CA LEU A 143 -41.64 -25.45 12.52
C LEU A 143 -40.65 -26.48 13.07
N SER A 144 -39.47 -26.11 13.56
CA SER A 144 -38.53 -27.12 14.07
C SER A 144 -37.96 -26.71 15.42
N GLY A 145 -37.70 -27.70 16.27
CA GLY A 145 -36.79 -27.54 17.41
C GLY A 145 -35.36 -27.18 16.97
N PRO A 146 -34.44 -26.98 17.93
CA PRO A 146 -33.05 -26.59 17.66
C PRO A 146 -32.33 -27.57 16.73
N ARG A 147 -31.63 -27.05 15.72
CA ARG A 147 -30.88 -27.85 14.72
C ARG A 147 -29.38 -27.75 15.00
N THR A 148 -28.73 -28.90 15.16
CA THR A 148 -27.29 -29.02 15.40
C THR A 148 -26.63 -29.74 14.23
N TYR A 149 -25.76 -29.04 13.50
CA TYR A 149 -25.04 -29.56 12.36
C TYR A 149 -23.65 -30.06 12.79
N ARG A 150 -23.30 -31.31 12.43
CA ARG A 150 -22.00 -31.91 12.78
C ARG A 150 -20.95 -31.87 11.65
N GLY A 151 -21.34 -31.47 10.45
CA GLY A 151 -20.46 -31.48 9.28
C GLY A 151 -21.01 -30.64 8.14
N THR A 152 -20.80 -31.10 6.92
CA THR A 152 -21.14 -30.40 5.69
C THR A 152 -22.53 -30.75 5.20
N PHE A 153 -23.33 -29.71 5.01
CA PHE A 153 -24.61 -29.77 4.32
C PHE A 153 -24.41 -29.35 2.85
N PHE A 154 -25.03 -30.09 1.94
CA PHE A 154 -24.84 -29.93 0.50
C PHE A 154 -26.16 -29.59 -0.19
N TYR A 155 -26.16 -28.49 -0.95
CA TYR A 155 -27.17 -28.20 -1.94
C TYR A 155 -26.64 -28.63 -3.31
N ASP A 156 -27.21 -29.70 -3.86
CA ASP A 156 -26.64 -30.44 -5.00
C ASP A 156 -27.60 -30.59 -6.19
N GLY A 157 -28.64 -29.75 -6.21
CA GLY A 157 -29.65 -29.71 -7.26
C GLY A 157 -29.09 -29.30 -8.62
N LEU A 158 -29.76 -29.77 -9.67
CA LEU A 158 -29.46 -29.38 -11.05
C LEU A 158 -30.26 -28.14 -11.51
N GLN A 159 -31.23 -27.72 -10.70
CA GLN A 159 -32.01 -26.49 -10.87
C GLN A 159 -31.65 -25.51 -9.77
N GLN A 160 -32.02 -24.24 -9.91
CA GLN A 160 -31.78 -23.25 -8.85
C GLN A 160 -32.42 -23.70 -7.54
N GLN A 161 -31.67 -23.62 -6.42
CA GLN A 161 -32.18 -23.94 -5.08
C GLN A 161 -32.13 -22.71 -4.18
N VAL A 162 -33.07 -22.63 -3.23
CA VAL A 162 -33.03 -21.64 -2.15
C VAL A 162 -32.20 -22.20 -1.00
N VAL A 163 -31.24 -21.41 -0.53
CA VAL A 163 -30.50 -21.71 0.70
C VAL A 163 -31.36 -21.29 1.87
N THR A 164 -31.83 -22.29 2.60
CA THR A 164 -32.87 -22.15 3.61
C THR A 164 -32.32 -21.46 4.85
N GLN A 165 -33.00 -20.40 5.30
CA GLN A 165 -32.69 -19.76 6.58
C GLN A 165 -32.89 -20.71 7.76
N GLU A 166 -31.90 -20.73 8.64
CA GLU A 166 -31.90 -21.51 9.87
C GLU A 166 -32.43 -20.64 11.01
N ASN A 167 -33.72 -20.28 11.01
CA ASN A 167 -34.31 -19.39 12.03
C ASN A 167 -33.89 -19.73 13.49
N GLY A 168 -33.14 -18.82 14.14
CA GLY A 168 -32.76 -18.88 15.57
C GLY A 168 -31.66 -17.89 15.99
N LEU A 169 -31.94 -17.01 16.97
CA LEU A 169 -31.06 -15.90 17.37
C LEU A 169 -30.13 -16.18 18.58
N SER A 170 -29.90 -17.43 19.02
CA SER A 170 -29.07 -17.69 20.21
C SER A 170 -28.16 -18.92 20.12
N GLY A 171 -26.85 -18.74 20.30
CA GLY A 171 -25.85 -19.81 20.48
C GLY A 171 -25.52 -20.58 19.19
N THR A 172 -24.65 -21.59 19.26
CA THR A 172 -24.13 -22.42 18.13
C THR A 172 -25.17 -23.37 17.50
N VAL A 173 -26.44 -23.02 17.59
CA VAL A 173 -27.59 -23.85 17.24
C VAL A 173 -28.41 -23.08 16.22
N ASN A 174 -29.04 -23.78 15.26
CA ASN A 174 -29.74 -23.17 14.13
C ASN A 174 -28.81 -22.37 13.22
N ARG A 175 -27.69 -22.98 12.83
CA ARG A 175 -26.79 -22.47 11.79
C ARG A 175 -26.02 -23.61 11.17
N TYR A 176 -25.69 -23.50 9.89
CA TYR A 176 -24.93 -24.53 9.21
C TYR A 176 -23.52 -24.63 9.83
N ASN A 177 -23.01 -25.84 10.00
CA ASN A 177 -21.62 -26.02 10.40
C ASN A 177 -20.73 -25.74 9.17
N ASN A 178 -20.72 -26.62 8.17
CA ASN A 178 -20.17 -26.30 6.85
C ASN A 178 -21.29 -26.33 5.80
N LEU A 179 -21.13 -25.54 4.73
CA LEU A 179 -22.08 -25.47 3.63
C LEU A 179 -21.33 -25.62 2.31
N THR A 180 -21.82 -26.49 1.42
CA THR A 180 -21.27 -26.63 0.07
C THR A 180 -22.35 -26.52 -0.99
N LEU A 181 -22.10 -25.68 -1.99
CA LEU A 181 -23.00 -25.41 -3.11
C LEU A 181 -22.49 -26.09 -4.39
N LEU A 182 -23.32 -26.92 -5.03
CA LEU A 182 -22.94 -27.71 -6.23
C LEU A 182 -23.92 -27.55 -7.41
N PHE A 183 -23.38 -27.67 -8.63
CA PHE A 183 -24.01 -27.83 -9.96
C PHE A 183 -24.87 -26.71 -10.54
N SER A 184 -25.57 -25.92 -9.73
CA SER A 184 -26.56 -24.94 -10.20
C SER A 184 -26.59 -23.67 -9.35
N PRO A 185 -27.23 -22.59 -9.82
CA PRO A 185 -27.37 -21.38 -9.02
C PRO A 185 -28.02 -21.62 -7.65
N LYS A 186 -27.62 -20.87 -6.65
CA LYS A 186 -28.16 -20.91 -5.29
C LYS A 186 -28.57 -19.52 -4.86
N LEU A 187 -29.69 -19.41 -4.15
CA LEU A 187 -30.28 -18.13 -3.79
C LEU A 187 -30.49 -18.03 -2.27
N VAL A 188 -30.00 -16.95 -1.66
CA VAL A 188 -30.52 -16.46 -0.38
C VAL A 188 -31.60 -15.41 -0.69
N GLN A 189 -32.83 -15.62 -0.24
CA GLN A 189 -33.95 -14.71 -0.54
C GLN A 189 -33.87 -13.42 0.29
N ASP A 190 -34.45 -12.31 -0.19
CA ASP A 190 -34.44 -10.97 0.43
C ASP A 190 -34.78 -10.94 1.95
N SER A 191 -35.72 -11.79 2.40
CA SER A 191 -36.12 -11.86 3.81
C SER A 191 -35.37 -12.90 4.64
N ASP A 192 -34.44 -13.64 4.03
CA ASP A 192 -33.78 -14.78 4.66
C ASP A 192 -32.43 -14.37 5.27
N GLU A 193 -32.19 -14.86 6.47
CA GLU A 193 -30.89 -14.78 7.14
C GLU A 193 -30.26 -16.17 7.21
N VAL A 194 -29.12 -16.35 6.52
CA VAL A 194 -28.36 -17.60 6.50
C VAL A 194 -27.03 -17.39 7.22
N ARG A 195 -26.81 -18.15 8.29
CA ARG A 195 -25.57 -18.14 9.08
C ARG A 195 -24.87 -19.48 9.06
N MET A 196 -23.54 -19.43 9.05
CA MET A 196 -22.69 -20.61 9.21
C MET A 196 -21.50 -20.35 10.14
N GLU A 197 -20.93 -21.41 10.72
CA GLU A 197 -19.78 -21.35 11.66
C GLU A 197 -18.45 -21.74 11.01
N GLY A 198 -18.49 -22.78 10.18
CA GLY A 198 -17.35 -23.39 9.53
C GLY A 198 -17.23 -22.98 8.07
N ILE A 199 -16.82 -23.94 7.25
CA ILE A 199 -16.33 -23.70 5.89
C ILE A 199 -17.47 -23.54 4.90
N PHE A 200 -17.44 -22.43 4.17
CA PHE A 200 -18.18 -22.27 2.91
C PHE A 200 -17.34 -22.79 1.73
N ASN A 201 -17.98 -23.54 0.83
CA ASN A 201 -17.37 -23.93 -0.43
C ASN A 201 -18.41 -23.90 -1.56
N SER A 202 -18.01 -23.49 -2.75
CA SER A 202 -18.80 -23.67 -3.97
C SER A 202 -17.99 -24.37 -5.05
N ASP A 203 -18.65 -25.10 -5.94
CA ASP A 203 -18.03 -25.51 -7.19
C ASP A 203 -18.00 -24.36 -8.21
N GLN A 204 -17.48 -24.61 -9.41
CA GLN A 204 -17.38 -23.59 -10.46
C GLN A 204 -18.70 -23.32 -11.21
N PHE A 205 -19.78 -24.03 -10.89
CA PHE A 205 -21.06 -23.97 -11.59
C PHE A 205 -22.17 -23.32 -10.74
N SER A 206 -21.95 -23.22 -9.43
CA SER A 206 -22.95 -22.76 -8.47
C SER A 206 -22.90 -21.25 -8.26
N GLU A 207 -23.35 -20.50 -9.26
CA GLU A 207 -23.52 -19.04 -9.10
C GLU A 207 -24.35 -18.75 -7.84
N PHE A 208 -23.84 -17.90 -6.96
CA PHE A 208 -24.45 -17.63 -5.68
C PHE A 208 -25.10 -16.24 -5.67
N LEU A 209 -26.42 -16.21 -5.58
CA LEU A 209 -27.25 -15.03 -5.57
C LEU A 209 -27.61 -14.71 -4.11
N VAL A 210 -27.19 -13.54 -3.64
CA VAL A 210 -27.42 -13.07 -2.27
C VAL A 210 -28.37 -11.89 -2.34
N ASP A 211 -29.66 -12.17 -2.16
CA ASP A 211 -30.72 -11.16 -2.12
C ASP A 211 -31.04 -10.78 -0.66
N GLY A 212 -30.88 -11.71 0.30
CA GLY A 212 -30.99 -11.46 1.75
C GLY A 212 -29.64 -11.39 2.46
N GLU A 213 -29.54 -11.93 3.66
CA GLU A 213 -28.32 -11.88 4.49
C GLU A 213 -27.59 -13.22 4.54
N MET A 214 -26.31 -13.22 4.18
CA MET A 214 -25.44 -14.39 4.24
C MET A 214 -24.21 -14.08 5.10
N TYR A 215 -23.97 -14.88 6.13
CA TYR A 215 -22.81 -14.79 7.02
C TYR A 215 -21.96 -16.03 6.87
N TRP A 216 -20.80 -15.89 6.24
CA TRP A 216 -19.80 -16.95 6.17
C TRP A 216 -19.17 -17.23 7.54
N GLY A 217 -18.70 -18.46 7.71
CA GLY A 217 -17.94 -18.90 8.86
C GLY A 217 -16.45 -18.89 8.55
N SER A 218 -15.68 -19.76 9.20
CA SER A 218 -14.23 -19.83 8.96
C SER A 218 -13.84 -20.33 7.57
N ARG A 219 -12.73 -19.81 7.04
CA ARG A 219 -12.00 -20.41 5.89
C ARG A 219 -12.88 -20.68 4.67
N SER A 220 -13.36 -19.64 4.02
CA SER A 220 -14.41 -19.74 2.99
C SER A 220 -13.86 -19.65 1.56
N PHE A 221 -14.39 -20.46 0.64
CA PHE A 221 -13.90 -20.56 -0.74
C PHE A 221 -15.05 -20.44 -1.74
N SER A 222 -15.03 -19.40 -2.59
CA SER A 222 -15.97 -19.30 -3.71
C SER A 222 -15.30 -19.61 -5.03
N ARG A 223 -15.78 -20.62 -5.76
CA ARG A 223 -15.27 -21.01 -7.09
C ARG A 223 -16.20 -20.64 -8.24
N ALA A 224 -17.42 -20.22 -7.93
CA ALA A 224 -18.39 -19.68 -8.89
C ALA A 224 -18.69 -18.20 -8.59
N PRO A 225 -19.24 -17.47 -9.56
CA PRO A 225 -19.57 -16.06 -9.36
C PRO A 225 -20.56 -15.84 -8.21
N ILE A 226 -20.39 -14.74 -7.49
CA ILE A 226 -21.31 -14.28 -6.44
C ILE A 226 -21.94 -12.98 -6.94
N ARG A 227 -23.26 -12.83 -6.76
CA ARG A 227 -23.98 -11.57 -6.97
C ARG A 227 -24.68 -11.13 -5.70
N VAL A 228 -24.34 -9.95 -5.21
CA VAL A 228 -25.00 -9.30 -4.08
C VAL A 228 -25.91 -8.20 -4.62
N ARG A 229 -27.22 -8.36 -4.41
CA ARG A 229 -28.26 -7.54 -5.04
C ARG A 229 -29.47 -7.40 -4.13
N SER A 230 -30.45 -6.59 -4.51
CA SER A 230 -31.72 -6.41 -3.77
C SER A 230 -31.55 -5.98 -2.31
N LYS A 231 -30.48 -5.23 -2.00
CA LYS A 231 -30.03 -4.85 -0.63
C LYS A 231 -29.52 -6.01 0.22
N GLY A 232 -29.27 -7.17 -0.38
CA GLY A 232 -28.65 -8.30 0.27
C GLY A 232 -27.26 -7.95 0.80
N THR A 233 -26.82 -8.72 1.78
CA THR A 233 -25.51 -8.56 2.41
C THR A 233 -24.78 -9.89 2.43
N LEU A 234 -23.55 -9.91 1.93
CA LEU A 234 -22.62 -11.01 2.14
C LEU A 234 -21.53 -10.55 3.10
N THR A 235 -21.57 -11.10 4.32
CA THR A 235 -20.56 -10.90 5.35
C THR A 235 -19.58 -12.07 5.32
N THR A 236 -18.29 -11.79 5.07
CA THR A 236 -17.25 -12.81 5.16
C THR A 236 -17.07 -13.26 6.61
N GLY A 237 -16.59 -14.48 6.82
CA GLY A 237 -16.27 -14.94 8.17
C GLY A 237 -14.84 -14.63 8.56
N TRP A 238 -14.35 -15.32 9.58
CA TRP A 238 -13.00 -15.18 10.14
C TRP A 238 -11.98 -16.10 9.44
N ASP A 239 -10.68 -15.82 9.61
CA ASP A 239 -9.59 -16.47 8.87
C ASP A 239 -9.69 -16.16 7.35
N ILE A 240 -9.03 -16.93 6.50
CA ILE A 240 -8.90 -16.60 5.08
C ILE A 240 -10.19 -16.89 4.28
N SER A 241 -10.68 -15.91 3.55
CA SER A 241 -11.71 -16.10 2.51
C SER A 241 -11.12 -15.90 1.10
N GLU A 242 -11.25 -16.90 0.22
CA GLU A 242 -10.68 -16.86 -1.13
C GLU A 242 -11.78 -16.81 -2.21
N LEU A 243 -11.67 -15.82 -3.09
CA LEU A 243 -12.57 -15.58 -4.21
C LEU A 243 -11.87 -16.02 -5.50
N TYR A 244 -12.17 -17.23 -5.98
CA TYR A 244 -11.64 -17.77 -7.25
C TYR A 244 -12.45 -17.35 -8.47
N ALA A 245 -13.62 -16.76 -8.26
CA ALA A 245 -14.50 -16.23 -9.29
C ALA A 245 -15.03 -14.85 -8.89
N ASP A 246 -15.66 -14.17 -9.85
CA ASP A 246 -16.09 -12.79 -9.68
C ASP A 246 -17.12 -12.61 -8.56
N VAL A 247 -16.96 -11.54 -7.78
CA VAL A 247 -17.98 -11.03 -6.87
C VAL A 247 -18.50 -9.73 -7.44
N GLU A 248 -19.80 -9.67 -7.71
CA GLU A 248 -20.47 -8.50 -8.25
C GLU A 248 -21.48 -7.95 -7.24
N VAL A 249 -21.25 -6.73 -6.76
CA VAL A 249 -22.17 -6.00 -5.89
C VAL A 249 -22.90 -4.98 -6.74
N THR A 250 -24.21 -5.16 -6.94
CA THR A 250 -25.05 -4.28 -7.76
C THR A 250 -25.91 -3.32 -6.93
N ASP A 251 -26.45 -3.84 -5.83
CA ASP A 251 -27.39 -3.14 -4.93
C ASP A 251 -27.42 -3.95 -3.62
N GLY A 252 -26.49 -3.69 -2.70
CA GLY A 252 -26.25 -4.49 -1.50
C GLY A 252 -24.83 -4.31 -0.98
N ALA A 253 -24.42 -5.11 0.00
CA ALA A 253 -23.13 -4.93 0.68
C ALA A 253 -22.27 -6.19 0.68
N PHE A 254 -21.01 -6.05 0.31
CA PHE A 254 -19.96 -7.01 0.62
C PHE A 254 -19.20 -6.52 1.85
N VAL A 255 -19.29 -7.25 2.95
CA VAL A 255 -18.80 -6.84 4.27
C VAL A 255 -17.67 -7.76 4.69
N ILE A 256 -16.52 -7.17 4.99
CA ILE A 256 -15.39 -7.80 5.67
C ILE A 256 -15.47 -7.29 7.11
N PRO A 257 -16.10 -8.02 8.05
CA PRO A 257 -16.38 -7.51 9.39
C PRO A 257 -15.10 -7.38 10.21
N ASP A 258 -15.16 -6.69 11.34
CA ASP A 258 -14.05 -6.55 12.28
C ASP A 258 -13.45 -7.93 12.61
N ASP A 259 -12.11 -8.00 12.68
CA ASP A 259 -11.34 -9.21 12.99
C ASP A 259 -11.54 -10.40 12.00
N ALA A 260 -12.07 -10.15 10.80
CA ALA A 260 -12.26 -11.19 9.77
C ALA A 260 -10.95 -11.76 9.17
N ASP A 261 -9.78 -11.24 9.56
CA ASP A 261 -8.48 -11.55 8.96
C ASP A 261 -8.39 -11.15 7.48
N THR A 262 -8.44 -12.09 6.53
CA THR A 262 -8.01 -11.84 5.15
C THR A 262 -9.03 -12.30 4.11
N VAL A 263 -9.42 -11.40 3.20
CA VAL A 263 -10.12 -11.73 1.94
C VAL A 263 -9.16 -11.63 0.77
N SER A 264 -9.08 -12.66 -0.06
CA SER A 264 -8.20 -12.73 -1.24
C SER A 264 -9.01 -12.77 -2.54
N ILE A 265 -8.80 -11.78 -3.40
CA ILE A 265 -9.27 -11.80 -4.79
C ILE A 265 -8.20 -12.52 -5.62
N MET A 266 -8.48 -13.75 -6.05
CA MET A 266 -7.51 -14.59 -6.76
C MET A 266 -7.20 -14.04 -8.17
N PRO A 267 -6.08 -14.42 -8.83
CA PRO A 267 -5.60 -13.79 -10.06
C PRO A 267 -6.59 -13.69 -11.24
N SER A 268 -7.55 -14.62 -11.34
CA SER A 268 -8.57 -14.66 -12.39
C SER A 268 -9.91 -14.06 -11.97
N ALA A 269 -10.05 -13.64 -10.71
CA ALA A 269 -11.28 -13.13 -10.14
C ALA A 269 -11.28 -11.59 -10.08
N ASN A 270 -12.47 -11.03 -10.03
CA ASN A 270 -12.69 -9.61 -9.86
C ASN A 270 -13.70 -9.35 -8.73
N LEU A 271 -13.45 -8.33 -7.92
CA LEU A 271 -14.48 -7.72 -7.07
C LEU A 271 -15.00 -6.46 -7.76
N TYR A 272 -16.27 -6.48 -8.18
CA TYR A 272 -16.94 -5.35 -8.81
C TYR A 272 -17.92 -4.68 -7.83
N LEU A 273 -17.71 -3.40 -7.58
CA LEU A 273 -18.76 -2.51 -7.07
C LEU A 273 -19.33 -1.75 -8.25
N ARG A 274 -20.61 -1.98 -8.57
CA ARG A 274 -21.28 -1.26 -9.67
C ARG A 274 -21.44 0.21 -9.35
N SER A 275 -21.76 1.00 -10.39
CA SER A 275 -21.94 2.45 -10.29
C SER A 275 -23.28 2.78 -9.58
N SER A 276 -23.31 2.55 -8.26
CA SER A 276 -24.46 2.75 -7.38
C SER A 276 -23.98 3.02 -5.96
N ASP A 277 -24.58 3.99 -5.27
CA ASP A 277 -24.31 4.25 -3.85
C ASP A 277 -24.68 3.06 -2.94
N SER A 278 -25.62 2.24 -3.39
CA SER A 278 -26.03 1.02 -2.71
C SER A 278 -25.11 -0.17 -3.00
N ALA A 279 -24.17 -0.10 -3.94
CA ALA A 279 -23.24 -1.19 -4.23
C ALA A 279 -22.00 -1.08 -3.35
N GLN A 280 -22.04 -1.62 -2.14
CA GLN A 280 -21.13 -1.25 -1.06
C GLN A 280 -20.04 -2.30 -0.77
N LEU A 281 -18.85 -1.81 -0.40
CA LEU A 281 -17.79 -2.56 0.27
C LEU A 281 -17.55 -1.94 1.65
N PHE A 282 -17.55 -2.77 2.68
CA PHE A 282 -17.15 -2.38 4.03
C PHE A 282 -15.98 -3.23 4.50
N MET A 283 -14.91 -2.58 4.95
CA MET A 283 -13.78 -3.23 5.61
C MET A 283 -13.69 -2.74 7.06
N GLY A 284 -13.90 -3.65 8.00
CA GLY A 284 -13.85 -3.41 9.44
C GLY A 284 -12.43 -3.30 10.01
N ASP A 285 -12.34 -3.18 11.32
CA ASP A 285 -11.10 -3.11 12.09
C ASP A 285 -10.26 -4.39 11.89
N SER A 286 -8.95 -4.21 11.74
CA SER A 286 -7.97 -5.29 11.71
C SER A 286 -8.25 -6.34 10.61
N THR A 287 -8.76 -5.87 9.47
CA THR A 287 -9.06 -6.67 8.28
C THR A 287 -8.03 -6.47 7.17
N ARG A 288 -7.97 -7.41 6.22
CA ARG A 288 -7.08 -7.38 5.07
C ARG A 288 -7.81 -7.79 3.79
N LEU A 289 -7.57 -7.03 2.71
CA LEU A 289 -7.99 -7.37 1.35
C LEU A 289 -6.74 -7.54 0.47
N ASP A 290 -6.44 -8.77 0.11
CA ASP A 290 -5.39 -9.13 -0.84
C ASP A 290 -5.94 -9.14 -2.27
N VAL A 291 -5.41 -8.25 -3.11
CA VAL A 291 -5.83 -8.09 -4.50
C VAL A 291 -4.77 -8.73 -5.41
N PHE A 292 -4.93 -10.03 -5.72
CA PHE A 292 -4.13 -10.71 -6.76
C PHE A 292 -4.77 -10.57 -8.14
N GLY A 293 -6.10 -10.60 -8.21
CA GLY A 293 -6.90 -10.28 -9.40
C GLY A 293 -7.14 -8.78 -9.54
N ASN A 294 -8.40 -8.38 -9.75
CA ASN A 294 -8.78 -6.97 -9.80
C ASN A 294 -9.84 -6.61 -8.74
N TYR A 295 -9.69 -5.43 -8.15
CA TYR A 295 -10.76 -4.74 -7.45
C TYR A 295 -11.18 -3.56 -8.33
N VAL A 296 -12.48 -3.40 -8.60
CA VAL A 296 -13.04 -2.38 -9.49
C VAL A 296 -14.23 -1.70 -8.83
N ASN A 297 -14.10 -0.40 -8.58
CA ASN A 297 -15.20 0.45 -8.14
C ASN A 297 -15.65 1.36 -9.29
N GLN A 298 -16.90 1.21 -9.72
CA GLN A 298 -17.45 1.93 -10.87
C GLN A 298 -18.21 3.20 -10.49
N LEU A 299 -18.42 3.46 -9.19
CA LEU A 299 -19.06 4.69 -8.72
C LEU A 299 -18.06 5.86 -8.82
N PRO A 300 -18.33 6.92 -9.60
CA PRO A 300 -17.36 8.00 -9.82
C PRO A 300 -16.94 8.78 -8.55
N SER A 301 -17.78 8.80 -7.51
CA SER A 301 -17.46 9.43 -6.23
C SER A 301 -16.61 8.55 -5.30
N PHE A 302 -16.53 7.24 -5.57
CA PHE A 302 -15.84 6.24 -4.75
C PHE A 302 -16.32 6.16 -3.28
N THR A 303 -17.51 6.69 -2.97
CA THR A 303 -18.05 6.76 -1.61
C THR A 303 -18.73 5.49 -1.12
N ASN A 304 -18.93 4.51 -2.00
CA ASN A 304 -19.51 3.20 -1.72
C ASN A 304 -18.47 2.16 -1.22
N ALA A 305 -17.22 2.56 -1.00
CA ALA A 305 -16.21 1.72 -0.36
C ALA A 305 -15.71 2.41 0.91
N VAL A 306 -15.86 1.74 2.05
CA VAL A 306 -15.47 2.26 3.36
C VAL A 306 -14.41 1.35 3.95
N PHE A 307 -13.34 1.98 4.44
CA PHE A 307 -12.19 1.30 5.02
C PHE A 307 -11.97 1.81 6.43
N ASP A 308 -11.92 0.91 7.41
CA ASP A 308 -11.45 1.27 8.74
C ASP A 308 -9.98 1.71 8.68
N THR A 309 -9.58 2.62 9.58
CA THR A 309 -8.22 3.14 9.64
C THR A 309 -7.14 2.09 9.88
N SER A 310 -7.49 0.94 10.47
CA SER A 310 -6.60 -0.20 10.72
C SER A 310 -6.64 -1.27 9.61
N SER A 311 -7.59 -1.18 8.68
CA SER A 311 -7.74 -2.14 7.59
C SER A 311 -6.60 -2.03 6.58
N LEU A 312 -6.20 -3.14 5.95
CA LEU A 312 -5.14 -3.17 4.94
C LEU A 312 -5.70 -3.58 3.58
N VAL A 313 -5.48 -2.73 2.57
CA VAL A 313 -5.63 -3.13 1.16
C VAL A 313 -4.24 -3.38 0.58
N ASN A 314 -4.01 -4.59 0.08
CA ASN A 314 -2.73 -5.05 -0.42
C ASN A 314 -2.82 -5.43 -1.90
N TYR A 315 -2.26 -4.59 -2.76
CA TYR A 315 -2.13 -4.85 -4.20
C TYR A 315 -0.87 -5.68 -4.47
N ASP A 316 -1.04 -7.00 -4.52
CA ASP A 316 0.03 -8.00 -4.65
C ASP A 316 -0.10 -8.87 -5.92
N GLY A 317 -0.86 -8.37 -6.89
CA GLY A 317 -1.00 -8.97 -8.21
C GLY A 317 0.23 -8.76 -9.08
N VAL A 318 0.42 -9.63 -10.08
CA VAL A 318 1.59 -9.64 -10.98
C VAL A 318 1.31 -8.95 -12.34
N GLN A 319 0.12 -8.38 -12.52
CA GLN A 319 -0.25 -7.64 -13.72
C GLN A 319 0.71 -6.44 -13.91
N GLN A 320 1.08 -6.12 -15.15
CA GLN A 320 2.01 -5.03 -15.45
C GLN A 320 1.36 -3.98 -16.39
N PRO A 321 0.91 -2.83 -15.86
CA PRO A 321 0.74 -2.50 -14.45
C PRO A 321 -0.51 -3.14 -13.83
N GLN A 322 -0.54 -3.30 -12.50
CA GLN A 322 -1.77 -3.58 -11.75
C GLN A 322 -2.44 -2.24 -11.40
N ILE A 323 -3.75 -2.13 -11.64
CA ILE A 323 -4.50 -0.90 -11.39
C ILE A 323 -5.04 -0.89 -9.96
N MET A 324 -4.60 0.08 -9.17
CA MET A 324 -5.18 0.42 -7.88
C MET A 324 -6.46 1.24 -8.07
N GLN A 325 -7.42 1.03 -7.18
CA GLN A 325 -8.63 1.82 -7.17
C GLN A 325 -8.39 3.17 -6.50
N ALA A 326 -8.95 4.21 -7.12
CA ALA A 326 -9.12 5.50 -6.51
C ALA A 326 -10.02 5.38 -5.27
N THR A 327 -9.83 6.30 -4.34
CA THR A 327 -10.65 6.41 -3.13
C THR A 327 -11.20 7.82 -2.99
N ALA A 328 -12.29 7.96 -2.23
CA ALA A 328 -12.77 9.28 -1.83
C ALA A 328 -11.87 9.83 -0.72
N ALA A 329 -11.66 11.15 -0.66
CA ALA A 329 -10.95 11.78 0.45
C ALA A 329 -11.63 11.52 1.82
N SER A 330 -12.95 11.31 1.83
CA SER A 330 -13.74 10.97 3.02
C SER A 330 -13.67 9.50 3.41
N HIS A 331 -13.22 8.63 2.49
CA HIS A 331 -13.08 7.18 2.69
C HIS A 331 -11.71 6.72 2.16
N PRO A 332 -10.61 7.24 2.73
CA PRO A 332 -9.28 6.81 2.34
C PRO A 332 -9.08 5.33 2.68
N TYR A 333 -8.16 4.64 2.02
CA TYR A 333 -7.66 3.36 2.53
C TYR A 333 -7.12 3.57 3.95
N GLY A 334 -7.32 2.62 4.87
CA GLY A 334 -6.62 2.63 6.16
C GLY A 334 -5.11 2.53 5.95
N HIS A 335 -4.65 1.32 5.65
CA HIS A 335 -3.31 1.03 5.16
C HIS A 335 -3.37 0.57 3.70
N LEU A 336 -2.39 1.02 2.91
CA LEU A 336 -2.20 0.63 1.52
C LEU A 336 -0.82 0.00 1.35
N ARG A 337 -0.77 -1.22 0.83
CA ARG A 337 0.47 -1.91 0.45
C ARG A 337 0.48 -2.23 -1.04
N THR A 338 1.62 -2.06 -1.68
CA THR A 338 1.85 -2.44 -3.09
C THR A 338 3.11 -3.28 -3.23
N ALA A 339 3.07 -4.35 -4.02
CA ALA A 339 4.22 -5.25 -4.23
C ALA A 339 4.21 -5.95 -5.61
N ARG A 340 5.31 -6.65 -5.94
CA ARG A 340 5.51 -7.57 -7.08
C ARG A 340 5.44 -7.02 -8.50
N SER A 341 4.71 -5.94 -8.76
CA SER A 341 4.59 -5.34 -10.08
C SER A 341 4.31 -3.85 -10.00
N THR A 342 4.71 -3.12 -11.04
CA THR A 342 4.40 -1.69 -11.16
C THR A 342 2.90 -1.46 -10.96
N LYS A 343 2.55 -0.49 -10.12
CA LYS A 343 1.15 -0.10 -9.92
C LYS A 343 0.85 1.19 -10.65
N THR A 344 -0.37 1.31 -11.14
CA THR A 344 -0.97 2.58 -11.57
C THR A 344 -2.27 2.78 -10.80
N SER A 345 -2.91 3.94 -10.92
CA SER A 345 -4.25 4.16 -10.37
C SER A 345 -5.23 4.62 -11.44
N ASN A 346 -6.52 4.33 -11.26
CA ASN A 346 -7.58 4.87 -12.12
C ASN A 346 -8.10 6.26 -11.67
N GLY A 347 -7.49 6.85 -10.64
CA GLY A 347 -7.81 8.20 -10.13
C GLY A 347 -6.94 8.56 -8.93
N ASP A 348 -7.31 9.62 -8.21
CA ASP A 348 -6.63 10.01 -6.96
C ASP A 348 -6.80 8.94 -5.88
N VAL A 349 -5.71 8.67 -5.14
CA VAL A 349 -5.69 7.67 -4.07
C VAL A 349 -5.41 8.38 -2.76
N PHE A 350 -6.26 8.17 -1.76
CA PHE A 350 -6.13 8.70 -0.41
C PHE A 350 -5.86 7.54 0.56
N VAL A 351 -4.90 7.75 1.45
CA VAL A 351 -4.45 6.80 2.48
C VAL A 351 -4.46 7.49 3.83
N GLY A 352 -5.07 6.84 4.82
CA GLY A 352 -5.36 7.38 6.15
C GLY A 352 -4.30 7.06 7.21
N SER A 353 -3.55 5.96 7.07
CA SER A 353 -2.66 5.46 8.13
C SER A 353 -1.27 5.09 7.64
N THR A 354 -1.10 4.19 6.67
CA THR A 354 0.25 3.83 6.18
C THR A 354 0.25 3.50 4.71
N LEU A 355 1.24 4.03 3.98
CA LEU A 355 1.60 3.62 2.63
C LEU A 355 2.87 2.78 2.69
N SER A 356 2.84 1.55 2.17
CA SER A 356 4.02 0.67 2.04
C SER A 356 4.24 0.27 0.59
N VAL A 357 5.35 0.69 0.00
CA VAL A 357 5.69 0.44 -1.40
C VAL A 357 6.86 -0.53 -1.49
N HIS A 358 6.64 -1.70 -2.09
CA HIS A 358 7.63 -2.78 -2.23
C HIS A 358 7.94 -3.08 -3.69
N ASP A 359 9.17 -3.54 -3.94
CA ASP A 359 9.71 -4.13 -5.17
C ASP A 359 9.75 -3.22 -6.42
N THR A 360 8.71 -2.43 -6.66
CA THR A 360 8.44 -1.76 -7.93
C THR A 360 7.72 -0.43 -7.71
N ASN A 361 7.78 0.44 -8.72
CA ASN A 361 7.24 1.79 -8.62
C ASN A 361 5.71 1.82 -8.64
N VAL A 362 5.16 2.84 -7.98
CA VAL A 362 3.75 3.23 -8.09
C VAL A 362 3.68 4.49 -8.95
N VAL A 363 3.05 4.41 -10.11
CA VAL A 363 2.95 5.52 -11.07
C VAL A 363 1.62 6.24 -10.89
N MET A 364 1.71 7.47 -10.38
CA MET A 364 0.61 8.40 -10.13
C MET A 364 0.66 9.54 -11.15
N LEU A 365 0.52 9.22 -12.44
CA LEU A 365 0.41 10.20 -13.51
C LEU A 365 -0.84 9.85 -14.33
N PRO A 366 -1.78 10.79 -14.54
CA PRO A 366 -1.83 12.18 -14.06
C PRO A 366 -2.37 12.36 -12.63
N ASN A 367 -2.65 11.26 -11.92
CA ASN A 367 -3.33 11.26 -10.63
C ASN A 367 -2.41 11.65 -9.46
N ARG A 368 -2.94 11.66 -8.24
CA ARG A 368 -2.16 11.98 -7.03
C ARG A 368 -2.37 10.95 -5.93
N MET A 369 -1.27 10.59 -5.28
CA MET A 369 -1.29 9.87 -3.99
C MET A 369 -1.38 10.90 -2.87
N SER A 370 -2.30 10.73 -1.93
CA SER A 370 -2.44 11.59 -0.76
C SER A 370 -2.35 10.75 0.51
N LEU A 371 -1.44 11.10 1.40
CA LEU A 371 -1.32 10.51 2.73
C LEU A 371 -1.61 11.58 3.79
N THR A 372 -2.31 11.21 4.85
CA THR A 372 -2.49 12.04 6.05
C THR A 372 -1.18 12.06 6.89
N LEU A 373 -1.28 12.16 8.21
CA LEU A 373 -0.13 12.12 9.13
C LEU A 373 0.52 10.72 9.27
N GLY A 374 0.07 9.75 8.47
CA GLY A 374 0.60 8.40 8.43
C GLY A 374 2.04 8.25 7.94
N ASP A 375 2.54 7.02 8.01
CA ASP A 375 3.88 6.66 7.55
C ASP A 375 3.90 6.29 6.06
N ALA A 376 4.97 6.69 5.37
CA ALA A 376 5.29 6.21 4.03
C ALA A 376 6.59 5.41 4.11
N ILE A 377 6.53 4.14 3.75
CA ILE A 377 7.61 3.17 3.89
C ILE A 377 7.91 2.60 2.51
N TYR A 378 9.19 2.49 2.18
CA TYR A 378 9.66 2.06 0.87
C TYR A 378 10.68 0.94 1.05
N PHE A 379 10.64 -0.03 0.15
CA PHE A 379 11.55 -1.16 0.10
C PHE A 379 12.07 -1.35 -1.32
N ASP A 380 13.25 -1.96 -1.44
CA ASP A 380 13.79 -2.46 -2.71
C ASP A 380 13.87 -1.41 -3.83
N ASN A 381 14.22 -0.17 -3.46
CA ASN A 381 14.36 0.98 -4.38
C ASN A 381 13.07 1.44 -5.07
N ALA A 382 11.91 1.02 -4.55
CA ALA A 382 10.62 1.46 -5.05
C ALA A 382 10.37 2.95 -4.77
N GLU A 383 9.62 3.59 -5.66
CA GLU A 383 9.20 4.99 -5.49
C GLU A 383 7.76 5.22 -5.99
N VAL A 384 7.10 6.23 -5.44
CA VAL A 384 5.91 6.83 -6.04
C VAL A 384 6.38 7.80 -7.13
N VAL A 385 6.12 7.52 -8.40
CA VAL A 385 6.41 8.40 -9.52
C VAL A 385 5.22 9.31 -9.78
N GLY A 386 5.41 10.62 -9.78
CA GLY A 386 4.36 11.62 -9.92
C GLY A 386 4.02 12.31 -8.60
N ALA A 387 2.80 12.83 -8.50
CA ALA A 387 2.36 13.65 -7.36
C ALA A 387 2.11 12.82 -6.10
N PHE A 388 2.90 13.08 -5.05
CA PHE A 388 2.65 12.58 -3.71
C PHE A 388 2.44 13.75 -2.73
N ARG A 389 1.22 13.85 -2.22
CA ARG A 389 0.78 14.86 -1.26
C ARG A 389 0.76 14.30 0.15
N ARG A 390 1.22 15.12 1.10
CA ARG A 390 0.95 14.94 2.53
C ARG A 390 0.01 16.02 3.03
N ASN A 391 -1.05 15.60 3.74
CA ASN A 391 -1.84 16.47 4.59
C ASN A 391 -1.15 16.54 5.96
N LEU A 392 -0.70 17.73 6.31
CA LEU A 392 0.22 18.01 7.43
C LEU A 392 -0.46 18.85 8.52
N ALA A 393 -1.79 19.01 8.47
CA ALA A 393 -2.53 19.61 9.57
C ALA A 393 -2.32 18.82 10.86
N GLY A 394 -1.63 19.41 11.84
CA GLY A 394 -1.28 18.76 13.12
C GLY A 394 0.00 17.93 13.11
N ALA A 395 0.84 18.04 12.08
CA ALA A 395 2.15 17.36 12.03
C ALA A 395 3.14 17.86 13.12
N ASP A 396 4.05 16.96 13.54
CA ASP A 396 5.11 17.18 14.52
C ASP A 396 6.42 17.57 13.83
N THR A 397 7.03 18.66 14.27
CA THR A 397 8.32 19.17 13.76
C THR A 397 9.52 18.27 14.07
N ASN A 398 9.38 17.33 15.00
CA ASN A 398 10.45 16.38 15.34
C ASN A 398 10.55 15.19 14.37
N VAL A 399 9.52 14.97 13.54
CA VAL A 399 9.41 13.81 12.65
C VAL A 399 9.79 14.17 11.21
N PRO A 400 10.60 13.36 10.52
CA PRO A 400 10.80 13.51 9.08
C PRO A 400 9.63 12.88 8.30
N TYR A 401 8.99 13.69 7.44
CA TYR A 401 7.90 13.25 6.59
C TYR A 401 8.43 12.79 5.23
N ARG A 402 8.37 11.47 4.97
CA ARG A 402 8.87 10.86 3.72
C ARG A 402 7.92 11.08 2.54
N PHE A 403 8.45 11.51 1.41
CA PHE A 403 7.70 11.62 0.17
C PHE A 403 8.05 10.43 -0.72
N ASN A 404 8.29 10.65 -2.00
CA ASN A 404 8.19 9.64 -3.05
C ASN A 404 9.11 8.41 -2.92
N ASN A 405 10.12 8.40 -2.05
CA ASN A 405 10.99 7.25 -1.82
C ASN A 405 11.61 7.29 -0.40
N GLU A 406 12.32 6.22 -0.02
CA GLU A 406 12.95 6.05 1.32
C GLU A 406 13.86 7.21 1.76
N HIS A 407 14.46 7.93 0.80
CA HIS A 407 15.48 8.94 1.05
C HIS A 407 15.05 10.35 0.65
N THR A 408 13.79 10.58 0.29
CA THR A 408 13.25 11.90 0.00
C THR A 408 12.29 12.29 1.11
N PHE A 409 12.63 13.30 1.90
CA PHE A 409 11.81 13.73 3.03
C PHE A 409 11.95 15.22 3.33
N MET A 410 11.01 15.74 4.12
CA MET A 410 11.12 17.04 4.78
C MET A 410 11.01 16.87 6.29
N LYS A 411 11.94 17.49 7.04
CA LYS A 411 11.82 17.65 8.50
C LYS A 411 11.53 19.12 8.78
N TYR A 412 10.30 19.41 9.22
CA TYR A 412 9.80 20.78 9.31
C TYR A 412 10.26 21.49 10.58
N LEU A 413 10.61 22.77 10.42
CA LEU A 413 10.70 23.77 11.48
C LEU A 413 9.40 24.58 11.57
N ASN A 414 8.79 24.84 10.41
CA ASN A 414 7.44 25.37 10.29
C ASN A 414 6.65 24.48 9.33
N VAL A 415 5.48 24.02 9.77
CA VAL A 415 4.69 22.98 9.12
C VAL A 415 3.59 23.62 8.25
N PRO A 416 3.53 23.30 6.94
CA PRO A 416 2.43 23.76 6.08
C PRO A 416 1.14 22.97 6.37
N GLN A 417 0.01 23.42 5.86
CA GLN A 417 -1.24 22.64 5.92
C GLN A 417 -1.14 21.39 5.02
N GLU A 418 -0.63 21.57 3.81
CA GLU A 418 -0.41 20.49 2.86
C GLU A 418 0.86 20.77 2.05
N LEU A 419 1.57 19.71 1.65
CA LEU A 419 2.70 19.79 0.73
C LEU A 419 2.68 18.61 -0.23
N THR A 420 2.93 18.87 -1.51
CA THR A 420 3.03 17.87 -2.58
C THR A 420 4.42 17.93 -3.20
N MET A 421 5.04 16.76 -3.36
CA MET A 421 6.19 16.58 -4.23
C MET A 421 5.73 15.80 -5.47
N ASP A 422 5.81 16.42 -6.64
CA ASP A 422 5.67 15.73 -7.92
C ASP A 422 7.06 15.36 -8.42
N ILE A 423 7.40 14.08 -8.31
CA ILE A 423 8.74 13.58 -8.64
C ILE A 423 8.68 12.63 -9.82
N ARG A 424 9.34 13.02 -10.91
CA ARG A 424 9.37 12.29 -12.18
C ARG A 424 10.83 11.99 -12.55
N PRO A 425 11.28 10.72 -12.39
CA PRO A 425 12.57 10.27 -12.91
C PRO A 425 12.64 10.45 -14.43
N ILE A 426 13.86 10.59 -14.96
CA ILE A 426 14.13 10.67 -16.40
C ILE A 426 13.26 11.75 -17.09
N THR A 427 13.07 12.89 -16.39
CA THR A 427 12.24 14.00 -16.85
C THR A 427 13.00 15.29 -16.63
N ARG A 428 13.02 16.17 -17.66
CA ARG A 428 13.75 17.44 -17.64
C ARG A 428 13.22 18.37 -16.53
N PRO A 429 14.02 18.72 -15.51
CA PRO A 429 13.69 19.83 -14.62
C PRO A 429 13.85 21.18 -15.34
N ASN A 430 13.28 22.23 -14.79
CA ASN A 430 13.52 23.60 -15.24
C ASN A 430 15.01 23.96 -15.15
N ALA A 431 15.51 24.77 -16.09
CA ALA A 431 16.89 25.25 -16.17
C ALA A 431 17.97 24.13 -16.24
N TYR A 432 17.59 22.96 -16.76
CA TYR A 432 18.40 21.75 -16.85
C TYR A 432 19.59 21.86 -17.83
N ASP A 433 20.74 21.40 -17.36
CA ASP A 433 21.96 21.16 -18.13
C ASP A 433 22.32 19.65 -18.09
N PRO A 434 22.32 18.96 -19.25
CA PRO A 434 22.56 17.52 -19.31
C PRO A 434 23.96 17.07 -18.90
N THR A 435 24.89 18.00 -18.72
CA THR A 435 26.28 17.72 -18.37
C THR A 435 26.59 17.90 -16.88
N THR A 436 25.70 18.58 -16.16
CA THR A 436 25.93 18.98 -14.76
C THR A 436 24.76 18.67 -13.83
N ASP A 437 23.59 18.32 -14.35
CA ASP A 437 22.37 18.18 -13.54
C ASP A 437 21.84 16.75 -13.48
N VAL A 438 21.08 16.48 -12.43
CA VAL A 438 20.27 15.27 -12.32
C VAL A 438 19.02 15.40 -13.20
N TYR A 439 18.79 14.44 -14.09
CA TYR A 439 17.64 14.34 -14.98
C TYR A 439 16.37 13.82 -14.27
N ARG A 440 15.97 14.51 -13.21
CA ARG A 440 14.82 14.19 -12.38
C ARG A 440 14.06 15.48 -12.07
N LYS A 441 12.80 15.55 -12.47
CA LYS A 441 11.94 16.69 -12.15
C LYS A 441 11.37 16.50 -10.75
N ILE A 442 11.59 17.47 -9.88
CA ILE A 442 11.07 17.52 -8.50
C ILE A 442 10.33 18.84 -8.35
N THR A 443 9.02 18.84 -8.53
CA THR A 443 8.20 20.05 -8.37
C THR A 443 7.58 20.04 -6.98
N VAL A 444 7.70 21.15 -6.24
CA VAL A 444 7.13 21.28 -4.90
C VAL A 444 5.96 22.24 -4.95
N THR A 445 4.79 21.81 -4.48
CA THR A 445 3.63 22.69 -4.26
C THR A 445 3.11 22.58 -2.84
N TYR A 446 2.58 23.67 -2.30
CA TYR A 446 2.21 23.72 -0.88
C TYR A 446 1.08 24.71 -0.58
N VAL A 447 0.43 24.52 0.56
CA VAL A 447 -0.56 25.41 1.16
C VAL A 447 -0.13 25.76 2.58
N GLY A 448 0.01 27.06 2.87
CA GLY A 448 0.54 27.56 4.14
C GLY A 448 2.06 27.75 4.14
N ALA A 449 2.56 28.47 5.14
CA ALA A 449 3.99 28.75 5.28
C ALA A 449 4.76 27.52 5.74
N TRP A 450 6.02 27.38 5.31
CA TRP A 450 6.87 26.27 5.72
C TRP A 450 8.35 26.61 5.73
N GLN A 451 9.06 25.90 6.59
CA GLN A 451 10.51 25.88 6.63
C GLN A 451 10.94 24.48 7.01
N ALA A 452 11.92 23.90 6.32
CA ALA A 452 12.33 22.52 6.55
C ALA A 452 13.80 22.25 6.26
N THR A 453 14.30 21.17 6.85
CA THR A 453 15.38 20.40 6.24
C THR A 453 14.80 19.58 5.10
N VAL A 454 15.32 19.76 3.89
CA VAL A 454 14.87 19.03 2.71
C VAL A 454 15.96 18.04 2.33
N ARG A 455 15.58 16.78 2.14
CA ARG A 455 16.42 15.76 1.51
C ARG A 455 15.78 15.34 0.20
N ALA A 456 16.54 15.42 -0.89
CA ALA A 456 16.12 15.02 -2.22
C ALA A 456 17.00 13.87 -2.71
N ALA A 457 16.36 12.75 -3.04
CA ALA A 457 17.04 11.55 -3.53
C ALA A 457 16.92 11.40 -5.06
N TYR A 458 17.91 10.71 -5.64
CA TYR A 458 18.00 10.43 -7.07
C TYR A 458 18.61 9.05 -7.32
N LYS A 459 18.33 8.46 -8.49
CA LYS A 459 18.85 7.15 -8.91
C LYS A 459 20.08 7.31 -9.82
N ALA A 460 20.82 6.23 -10.01
CA ALA A 460 22.00 6.23 -10.89
C ALA A 460 21.60 6.47 -12.35
N THR A 461 20.38 6.08 -12.73
CA THR A 461 19.78 6.37 -14.03
C THR A 461 19.40 7.84 -14.20
N ASP A 462 19.36 8.61 -13.12
CA ASP A 462 18.99 10.03 -13.15
C ASP A 462 20.23 10.94 -13.35
N ILE A 463 21.46 10.43 -13.23
CA ILE A 463 22.67 11.26 -13.41
C ILE A 463 23.25 11.14 -14.83
N PRO A 464 24.02 12.14 -15.32
CA PRO A 464 24.72 12.04 -16.59
C PRO A 464 25.67 10.85 -16.62
N ASN A 465 25.72 10.14 -17.75
CA ASN A 465 26.65 9.02 -17.95
C ASN A 465 28.12 9.46 -17.78
N THR A 466 28.41 10.71 -18.15
CA THR A 466 29.73 11.34 -17.99
C THR A 466 29.55 12.78 -17.53
N TRP A 467 30.08 13.11 -16.35
CA TRP A 467 30.19 14.49 -15.88
C TRP A 467 31.23 15.27 -16.70
N ILE A 468 31.01 16.57 -16.93
CA ILE A 468 32.10 17.45 -17.39
C ILE A 468 33.22 17.53 -16.35
N PRO A 469 34.46 17.89 -16.73
CA PRO A 469 35.61 17.92 -15.81
C PRO A 469 35.38 18.75 -14.53
N GLU A 470 34.56 19.80 -14.62
CA GLU A 470 34.21 20.71 -13.53
C GLU A 470 32.97 20.27 -12.73
N ALA A 471 32.41 19.10 -13.01
CA ALA A 471 31.26 18.54 -12.31
C ALA A 471 31.59 17.16 -11.72
N ALA A 472 31.00 16.87 -10.56
CA ALA A 472 31.10 15.58 -9.92
C ALA A 472 29.99 15.41 -8.91
N GLU A 473 29.49 14.19 -8.73
CA GLU A 473 28.40 13.87 -7.80
C GLU A 473 28.65 14.39 -6.36
N ARG A 474 29.90 14.36 -5.88
CA ARG A 474 30.30 14.91 -4.57
C ARG A 474 30.02 16.41 -4.41
N LEU A 475 29.83 17.14 -5.51
CA LEU A 475 29.58 18.58 -5.56
C LEU A 475 28.08 18.94 -5.65
N MET A 476 27.17 17.95 -5.52
CA MET A 476 25.73 18.17 -5.66
C MET A 476 25.18 19.30 -4.78
N LYS A 477 24.36 20.18 -5.33
CA LYS A 477 23.74 21.33 -4.65
C LYS A 477 22.27 21.40 -5.03
N MET A 478 21.50 22.15 -4.25
CA MET A 478 20.09 22.41 -4.53
C MET A 478 19.89 23.80 -5.11
N TYR A 479 19.02 23.92 -6.11
CA TYR A 479 18.67 25.17 -6.75
C TYR A 479 17.14 25.31 -6.81
N ASN A 480 16.64 26.54 -6.65
CA ASN A 480 15.29 26.90 -7.03
C ASN A 480 15.28 27.20 -8.53
N ALA A 481 14.60 26.38 -9.33
CA ALA A 481 14.60 26.45 -10.78
C ALA A 481 13.23 26.88 -11.36
N TYR A 482 13.25 28.03 -12.02
CA TYR A 482 12.05 28.71 -12.53
C TYR A 482 11.64 28.18 -13.91
N PRO A 483 10.34 28.05 -14.17
CA PRO A 483 9.85 27.62 -15.48
C PRO A 483 10.02 28.72 -16.55
N VAL A 484 9.82 28.32 -17.81
CA VAL A 484 9.69 29.27 -18.93
C VAL A 484 8.57 30.29 -18.66
N PRO A 485 8.72 31.56 -19.09
CA PRO A 485 9.79 32.10 -19.95
C PRO A 485 11.06 32.54 -19.20
N ASN A 486 11.04 32.58 -17.86
CA ASN A 486 12.16 33.08 -17.04
C ASN A 486 13.04 31.93 -16.55
N GLU A 487 13.46 31.05 -17.46
CA GLU A 487 14.21 29.84 -17.10
C GLU A 487 15.57 30.22 -16.50
N GLN A 488 15.69 30.06 -15.19
CA GLN A 488 16.90 30.34 -14.40
C GLN A 488 16.95 29.41 -13.18
N ALA A 489 18.14 29.24 -12.61
CA ALA A 489 18.36 28.45 -11.40
C ALA A 489 19.14 29.28 -10.37
N ILE A 490 18.62 29.40 -9.15
CA ILE A 490 19.25 30.13 -8.05
C ILE A 490 19.73 29.14 -6.98
N LYS A 491 21.04 29.16 -6.66
CA LYS A 491 21.66 28.28 -5.66
C LYS A 491 21.05 28.51 -4.29
N LEU A 492 20.58 27.46 -3.63
CA LEU A 492 20.06 27.52 -2.28
C LEU A 492 21.20 27.52 -1.25
N THR A 493 21.20 28.51 -0.38
CA THR A 493 22.17 28.76 0.70
C THR A 493 21.44 29.28 1.97
N PRO A 494 20.48 28.52 2.53
CA PRO A 494 19.62 28.91 3.66
C PRO A 494 20.37 29.20 4.97
N THR A 495 21.58 28.65 5.13
CA THR A 495 22.44 28.83 6.31
C THR A 495 23.81 29.38 5.89
N VAL A 496 24.52 29.95 6.86
CA VAL A 496 25.81 30.61 6.63
C VAL A 496 26.85 30.05 7.60
N PRO A 497 27.78 29.19 7.14
CA PRO A 497 27.80 28.55 5.81
C PRO A 497 26.70 27.49 5.66
N PRO A 498 26.27 27.17 4.43
CA PRO A 498 25.33 26.10 4.19
C PRO A 498 26.00 24.75 4.40
N THR A 499 25.43 23.93 5.28
CA THR A 499 25.94 22.58 5.53
C THR A 499 25.14 21.58 4.72
N TYR A 500 25.68 21.20 3.57
CA TYR A 500 25.12 20.14 2.75
C TYR A 500 25.53 18.76 3.26
N SER A 501 24.56 17.89 3.49
CA SER A 501 24.82 16.46 3.70
C SER A 501 24.57 15.72 2.39
N ARG A 502 25.52 14.87 1.99
CA ARG A 502 25.51 14.19 0.69
C ARG A 502 25.82 12.73 0.86
N ARG A 503 25.12 11.89 0.11
CA ARG A 503 25.49 10.50 -0.11
C ARG A 503 25.50 10.24 -1.61
N PRO A 504 26.67 10.06 -2.24
CA PRO A 504 26.72 9.67 -3.64
C PRO A 504 26.20 8.23 -3.81
N ILE A 505 25.60 7.95 -4.96
CA ILE A 505 25.16 6.62 -5.37
C ILE A 505 26.33 5.74 -5.84
N ASN A 506 27.42 6.35 -6.32
CA ASN A 506 28.63 5.66 -6.79
C ASN A 506 28.35 4.53 -7.82
N GLY A 507 27.28 4.66 -8.61
CA GLY A 507 26.87 3.65 -9.60
C GLY A 507 26.24 2.37 -9.02
N ALA A 508 25.99 2.29 -7.71
CA ALA A 508 25.31 1.16 -7.08
C ALA A 508 23.78 1.22 -7.27
N PRO A 509 23.05 0.08 -7.20
CA PRO A 509 21.60 0.12 -7.07
C PRO A 509 21.23 0.83 -5.76
N GLY A 510 20.26 1.73 -5.80
CA GLY A 510 19.89 2.53 -4.62
C GLY A 510 19.50 3.96 -4.96
N PHE A 511 19.57 4.80 -3.93
CA PHE A 511 19.42 6.24 -4.04
C PHE A 511 20.68 6.98 -3.57
N GLY A 512 21.18 7.91 -4.38
CA GLY A 512 21.99 9.02 -3.90
C GLY A 512 21.07 10.08 -3.29
N TYR A 513 21.60 10.93 -2.41
CA TYR A 513 20.83 12.08 -1.90
C TYR A 513 21.69 13.30 -1.62
N VAL A 514 21.03 14.45 -1.63
CA VAL A 514 21.52 15.71 -1.07
C VAL A 514 20.50 16.23 -0.07
N GLU A 515 20.98 16.77 1.04
CA GLU A 515 20.19 17.32 2.13
C GLU A 515 20.68 18.72 2.48
N LEU A 516 19.74 19.63 2.71
CA LEU A 516 20.00 21.02 3.05
C LEU A 516 19.00 21.52 4.10
N PHE A 517 19.54 22.12 5.17
CA PHE A 517 18.75 22.65 6.29
C PHE A 517 18.26 24.07 6.02
N GLY A 518 16.97 24.34 6.28
CA GLY A 518 16.42 25.69 6.40
C GLY A 518 15.81 26.28 5.13
N ILE A 519 15.53 25.46 4.12
CA ILE A 519 14.77 25.91 2.93
C ILE A 519 13.35 26.27 3.38
N GLN A 520 12.79 27.34 2.82
CA GLN A 520 11.49 27.89 3.23
C GLN A 520 10.66 28.40 2.05
N ASP A 521 9.42 28.80 2.30
CA ASP A 521 8.50 29.33 1.27
C ASP A 521 8.69 30.82 0.96
N VAL A 522 9.30 31.59 1.87
CA VAL A 522 9.45 33.05 1.78
C VAL A 522 10.86 33.52 2.09
N GLY A 523 11.19 34.77 1.78
CA GLY A 523 12.48 35.39 2.08
C GLY A 523 13.33 35.65 0.85
N ALA A 524 14.65 35.74 1.03
CA ALA A 524 15.58 35.95 -0.07
C ALA A 524 15.61 34.76 -1.03
N ASP A 525 15.87 35.01 -2.32
CA ASP A 525 15.81 34.01 -3.38
C ASP A 525 16.69 32.78 -3.14
N ASN A 526 17.81 32.97 -2.44
CA ASN A 526 18.74 31.90 -2.09
C ASN A 526 18.32 31.09 -0.86
N LEU A 527 17.23 31.42 -0.18
CA LEU A 527 16.70 30.66 0.96
C LEU A 527 15.36 30.00 0.63
N ARG A 528 14.65 30.48 -0.40
CA ARG A 528 13.27 30.06 -0.70
C ARG A 528 13.15 29.11 -1.90
N LEU A 529 12.19 28.20 -1.82
CA LEU A 529 11.71 27.39 -2.93
C LEU A 529 10.27 27.80 -3.25
N ASP A 530 10.07 28.48 -4.39
CA ASP A 530 8.76 29.03 -4.73
C ASP A 530 7.74 27.93 -5.12
N ASN A 531 6.48 28.17 -4.80
CA ASN A 531 5.38 27.24 -5.08
C ASN A 531 5.27 26.95 -6.60
N GLY A 532 5.42 25.67 -6.98
CA GLY A 532 5.36 25.23 -8.38
C GLY A 532 6.69 25.29 -9.13
N ASN A 533 7.77 25.77 -8.51
CA ASN A 533 9.12 25.67 -9.08
C ASN A 533 9.71 24.27 -8.87
N ASP A 534 10.75 23.98 -9.65
CA ASP A 534 11.49 22.73 -9.52
C ASP A 534 12.64 22.90 -8.52
N LEU A 535 12.82 21.90 -7.65
CA LEU A 535 14.04 21.69 -6.89
C LEU A 535 15.06 20.99 -7.78
N LEU A 536 15.96 21.76 -8.38
CA LEU A 536 17.00 21.25 -9.27
C LEU A 536 18.22 20.77 -8.46
N LEU A 537 18.74 19.59 -8.81
CA LEU A 537 19.98 19.05 -8.25
C LEU A 537 21.10 19.19 -9.29
N ARG A 538 22.13 19.96 -8.95
CA ARG A 538 23.25 20.32 -9.84
C ARG A 538 24.60 20.01 -9.21
N ALA A 539 25.45 19.31 -9.95
CA ALA A 539 26.74 18.77 -9.51
C ALA A 539 27.95 19.55 -10.06
N SER A 540 27.74 20.77 -10.59
CA SER A 540 28.82 21.61 -11.08
C SER A 540 29.50 22.43 -9.98
N ARG A 541 30.76 22.80 -10.24
CA ARG A 541 31.41 23.89 -9.52
C ARG A 541 30.69 25.20 -9.80
N ASP A 542 30.40 25.90 -8.72
CA ASP A 542 29.85 27.25 -8.75
C ASP A 542 30.91 28.19 -8.16
N VAL A 543 30.66 29.50 -8.24
CA VAL A 543 31.53 30.48 -7.62
C VAL A 543 31.45 30.36 -6.10
N LEU A 544 32.60 30.08 -5.46
CA LEU A 544 32.72 30.06 -4.01
C LEU A 544 32.76 31.49 -3.49
N LYS A 545 31.89 31.80 -2.54
CA LYS A 545 31.80 33.12 -1.94
C LYS A 545 32.25 33.05 -0.49
N ALA A 546 33.06 34.02 -0.07
CA ALA A 546 33.32 34.22 1.34
C ALA A 546 32.00 34.63 2.03
N VAL A 547 31.71 33.99 3.15
CA VAL A 547 30.52 34.23 3.96
C VAL A 547 30.85 34.65 5.39
N ALA A 548 32.11 34.56 5.77
CA ALA A 548 32.64 35.02 7.03
C ALA A 548 34.09 35.50 6.84
N THR A 549 34.55 36.34 7.75
CA THR A 549 36.00 36.62 7.90
C THR A 549 36.64 35.37 8.51
N GLY A 550 37.70 34.87 7.89
CA GLY A 550 38.31 33.60 8.30
C GLY A 550 39.49 33.20 7.44
N ARG A 551 40.03 32.02 7.69
CA ARG A 551 41.17 31.45 6.97
C ARG A 551 40.70 30.85 5.65
N TRP A 552 41.55 30.88 4.63
CA TRP A 552 41.26 30.24 3.34
C TRP A 552 40.96 28.75 3.47
N SER A 553 41.70 28.04 4.33
CA SER A 553 41.48 26.63 4.60
C SER A 553 40.27 26.33 5.48
N ASN A 554 39.67 27.34 6.12
CA ASN A 554 38.56 27.14 7.04
C ASN A 554 37.26 26.92 6.26
N PRO A 555 36.61 25.74 6.40
CA PRO A 555 35.31 25.48 5.77
C PRO A 555 34.25 26.54 6.08
N PHE A 556 34.27 27.12 7.29
CA PHE A 556 33.30 28.12 7.71
C PHE A 556 33.47 29.50 7.05
N THR A 557 34.57 29.72 6.33
CA THR A 557 34.80 30.93 5.54
C THR A 557 33.94 30.95 4.27
N TRP A 558 33.53 29.78 3.75
CA TRP A 558 33.01 29.64 2.38
C TRP A 558 31.55 29.18 2.32
N ASP A 559 30.81 29.66 1.32
CA ASP A 559 29.40 29.32 1.05
C ASP A 559 29.16 27.88 0.57
N GLU A 560 30.17 27.01 0.63
CA GLU A 560 30.07 25.57 0.35
C GLU A 560 30.63 24.71 1.48
N ALA A 561 30.99 25.31 2.63
CA ALA A 561 31.56 24.61 3.77
C ALA A 561 32.78 23.74 3.41
N ARG A 562 33.66 24.25 2.54
CA ARG A 562 34.91 23.60 2.10
C ARG A 562 35.95 24.63 1.69
N GLU A 563 37.23 24.27 1.77
CA GLU A 563 38.33 25.06 1.20
C GLU A 563 38.18 25.15 -0.34
N PRO A 564 38.47 26.31 -0.96
CA PRO A 564 38.57 26.42 -2.40
C PRO A 564 39.72 25.57 -2.94
N GLU A 565 39.43 24.85 -4.01
CA GLU A 565 40.35 24.00 -4.73
C GLU A 565 40.95 24.77 -5.93
N PRO A 566 42.08 24.29 -6.48
CA PRO A 566 42.76 24.90 -7.62
C PRO A 566 41.83 25.31 -8.77
N ILE A 567 40.78 24.53 -9.04
CA ILE A 567 39.87 24.77 -10.17
C ILE A 567 38.66 25.65 -9.84
N ASP A 568 38.50 26.08 -8.58
CA ASP A 568 37.39 26.94 -8.19
C ASP A 568 37.59 28.39 -8.66
N ARG A 569 36.47 29.12 -8.64
CA ARG A 569 36.43 30.57 -8.74
C ARG A 569 35.94 31.12 -7.42
N VAL A 570 36.61 32.13 -6.91
CA VAL A 570 36.40 32.63 -5.55
C VAL A 570 36.04 34.12 -5.58
N ILE A 571 35.03 34.51 -4.81
CA ILE A 571 34.70 35.91 -4.54
C ILE A 571 34.83 36.18 -3.04
N ILE A 572 35.60 37.19 -2.68
CA ILE A 572 35.68 37.73 -1.34
C ILE A 572 35.10 39.15 -1.39
N ASP A 573 33.92 39.36 -0.82
CA ASP A 573 33.24 40.66 -0.85
C ASP A 573 32.53 40.91 0.48
N GLY A 574 33.04 41.85 1.28
CA GLY A 574 32.55 42.17 2.61
C GLY A 574 33.28 41.47 3.76
N PHE A 575 34.30 40.65 3.46
CA PHE A 575 34.99 39.80 4.42
C PHE A 575 36.51 39.84 4.27
N THR A 576 37.22 39.54 5.35
CA THR A 576 38.68 39.40 5.36
C THR A 576 39.06 37.93 5.36
N VAL A 577 39.74 37.49 4.30
CA VAL A 577 40.26 36.13 4.20
C VAL A 577 41.78 36.15 4.39
N HIS A 578 42.30 35.25 5.22
CA HIS A 578 43.74 35.15 5.48
C HIS A 578 44.31 33.79 5.13
N VAL A 579 45.61 33.78 4.79
CA VAL A 579 46.34 32.64 4.26
C VAL A 579 47.69 32.52 4.97
N GLY A 580 48.05 31.32 5.41
CA GLY A 580 49.41 31.01 5.86
C GLY A 580 49.74 31.29 7.32
N TYR A 581 48.80 31.85 8.08
CA TYR A 581 48.95 32.15 9.50
C TYR A 581 47.60 32.09 10.23
N LEU A 582 47.63 32.31 11.54
CA LEU A 582 46.45 32.27 12.42
C LEU A 582 46.00 33.69 12.78
N ARG A 583 44.70 33.96 12.68
CA ARG A 583 44.07 35.18 13.22
C ARG A 583 43.09 34.84 14.33
N ALA A 584 42.94 35.75 15.28
CA ALA A 584 41.94 35.61 16.34
C ALA A 584 40.49 35.65 15.82
N SER A 585 40.26 35.99 14.55
CA SER A 585 38.92 36.05 13.95
C SER A 585 38.24 34.68 13.86
N ASP A 586 39.00 33.61 13.65
CA ASP A 586 38.47 32.25 13.56
C ASP A 586 39.33 31.20 14.30
N ASN A 587 40.57 31.54 14.66
CA ASN A 587 41.52 30.68 15.35
C ASN A 587 41.72 29.31 14.67
N TYR A 588 41.57 29.25 13.33
CA TYR A 588 41.55 28.00 12.58
C TYR A 588 42.97 27.53 12.19
N GLY A 589 43.47 26.52 12.90
CA GLY A 589 44.86 26.06 12.82
C GLY A 589 45.24 25.18 11.63
N VAL A 590 44.27 24.67 10.86
CA VAL A 590 44.58 23.76 9.74
C VAL A 590 45.15 24.56 8.57
N ALA A 591 46.29 24.12 8.02
CA ALA A 591 46.92 24.75 6.89
C ALA A 591 46.14 24.56 5.58
N GLU A 592 46.37 25.45 4.62
CA GLU A 592 45.84 25.36 3.26
C GLU A 592 46.28 24.05 2.60
N ALA A 593 45.34 23.32 2.02
CA ALA A 593 45.61 22.06 1.33
C ALA A 593 46.32 22.27 -0.01
N TYR A 594 46.10 23.43 -0.64
CA TYR A 594 46.64 23.78 -1.97
C TYR A 594 47.40 25.11 -1.93
N PRO A 595 48.44 25.24 -1.09
CA PRO A 595 49.04 26.54 -0.85
C PRO A 595 49.79 27.08 -2.09
N ASP A 596 50.25 26.21 -2.99
CA ASP A 596 50.92 26.52 -4.25
C ASP A 596 49.97 26.55 -5.47
N SER A 597 48.67 26.35 -5.26
CA SER A 597 47.66 26.28 -6.33
C SER A 597 46.26 26.57 -5.80
N MET A 598 46.08 27.72 -5.14
CA MET A 598 44.88 27.96 -4.32
C MET A 598 43.57 28.04 -5.11
N SER A 599 43.56 28.70 -6.27
CA SER A 599 42.36 28.90 -7.09
C SER A 599 42.72 29.35 -8.51
N THR A 600 41.81 29.12 -9.47
CA THR A 600 41.95 29.60 -10.86
C THR A 600 41.39 30.99 -11.07
N ASN A 601 40.59 31.51 -10.15
CA ASN A 601 40.11 32.88 -10.22
C ASN A 601 39.78 33.39 -8.82
N VAL A 602 40.25 34.59 -8.49
CA VAL A 602 39.92 35.24 -7.23
C VAL A 602 39.50 36.68 -7.50
N VAL A 603 38.33 37.06 -7.00
CA VAL A 603 37.81 38.42 -7.08
C VAL A 603 37.65 38.97 -5.67
N LEU A 604 38.37 40.04 -5.37
CA LEU A 604 38.11 40.87 -4.21
C LEU A 604 37.08 41.93 -4.63
N GLY A 605 35.90 41.87 -4.04
CA GLY A 605 34.79 42.78 -4.28
C GLY A 605 35.06 44.20 -3.81
N SER A 606 34.01 45.01 -3.73
CA SER A 606 34.12 46.44 -3.44
C SER A 606 33.57 46.84 -2.07
N LYS A 607 32.91 45.94 -1.34
CA LYS A 607 32.33 46.23 -0.02
C LYS A 607 33.41 46.48 1.04
N LEU A 608 33.04 47.26 2.06
CA LEU A 608 33.85 47.47 3.27
C LEU A 608 34.28 46.13 3.87
N ASN A 609 35.47 46.08 4.47
CA ASN A 609 36.06 44.89 5.11
C ASN A 609 36.55 43.80 4.15
N THR A 610 36.54 44.06 2.83
CA THR A 610 37.09 43.15 1.84
C THR A 610 38.61 43.18 1.89
N ALA A 611 39.23 42.05 2.27
CA ALA A 611 40.66 41.89 2.17
C ALA A 611 41.08 40.42 1.96
N LEU A 612 42.18 40.21 1.24
CA LEU A 612 42.88 38.93 1.14
C LEU A 612 44.31 39.11 1.64
N LEU A 613 44.64 38.40 2.71
CA LEU A 613 45.87 38.57 3.48
C LEU A 613 46.79 37.35 3.32
N PHE A 614 48.05 37.56 2.98
CA PHE A 614 49.09 36.53 2.95
C PHE A 614 50.13 36.80 4.04
N GLY A 615 50.33 35.84 4.94
CA GLY A 615 51.33 35.89 6.01
C GLY A 615 52.12 34.59 6.10
N SER A 616 52.81 34.35 7.22
CA SER A 616 53.59 33.12 7.40
C SER A 616 53.65 32.67 8.86
N THR A 617 53.80 31.37 9.05
CA THR A 617 54.12 30.70 10.32
C THR A 617 55.58 30.25 10.39
N ASN A 618 56.44 30.70 9.46
CA ASN A 618 57.84 30.33 9.24
C ASN A 618 58.10 28.89 8.73
N THR A 619 57.11 27.99 8.73
CA THR A 619 57.22 26.64 8.14
C THR A 619 56.85 26.62 6.66
N PHE A 620 55.87 27.42 6.25
CA PHE A 620 55.50 27.63 4.86
C PHE A 620 55.21 29.13 4.65
N ASN A 621 55.70 29.67 3.53
CA ASN A 621 55.69 31.11 3.31
C ASN A 621 55.47 31.52 1.84
N THR A 622 55.22 30.57 0.93
CA THR A 622 55.10 30.86 -0.51
C THR A 622 53.76 30.38 -1.05
N PHE A 623 52.84 31.29 -1.30
CA PHE A 623 51.49 30.96 -1.77
C PHE A 623 51.32 31.32 -3.24
N SER A 624 50.53 30.54 -3.98
CA SER A 624 50.28 30.85 -5.38
C SER A 624 48.86 30.52 -5.82
N LEU A 625 48.30 31.35 -6.72
CA LEU A 625 47.17 30.92 -7.54
C LEU A 625 47.66 29.94 -8.62
N VAL A 626 46.74 29.17 -9.20
CA VAL A 626 47.12 28.13 -10.18
C VAL A 626 47.99 28.73 -11.30
N PRO A 627 49.21 28.22 -11.55
CA PRO A 627 50.20 28.88 -12.40
C PRO A 627 49.90 28.70 -13.90
N THR A 628 48.78 29.25 -14.37
CA THR A 628 48.38 29.20 -15.78
C THR A 628 47.92 30.58 -16.27
N SER A 629 48.04 30.81 -17.57
CA SER A 629 47.70 32.10 -18.20
C SER A 629 46.23 32.48 -18.11
N ARG A 630 45.35 31.54 -17.76
CA ARG A 630 43.91 31.74 -17.61
C ARG A 630 43.50 32.25 -16.23
N VAL A 631 44.43 32.26 -15.27
CA VAL A 631 44.15 32.65 -13.88
C VAL A 631 44.23 34.14 -13.70
N ALA A 632 43.26 34.70 -12.98
CA ALA A 632 43.24 36.12 -12.64
C ALA A 632 42.91 36.35 -11.17
N LEU A 633 43.66 37.24 -10.53
CA LEU A 633 43.27 37.93 -9.31
C LEU A 633 42.77 39.33 -9.69
N ILE A 634 41.52 39.63 -9.38
CA ILE A 634 40.92 40.96 -9.60
C ILE A 634 40.67 41.58 -8.24
N ALA A 635 41.32 42.70 -7.93
CA ALA A 635 41.05 43.45 -6.71
C ALA A 635 40.29 44.74 -7.05
N ASN A 636 39.09 44.88 -6.48
CA ASN A 636 38.26 46.07 -6.66
C ASN A 636 38.22 46.97 -5.43
N ARG A 637 38.70 46.51 -4.27
CA ARG A 637 38.55 47.23 -3.00
C ARG A 637 39.60 48.30 -2.80
N ALA A 638 39.14 49.53 -2.58
CA ALA A 638 39.93 50.64 -2.05
C ALA A 638 39.98 50.59 -0.52
N GLY A 639 41.12 50.22 0.06
CA GLY A 639 41.33 50.28 1.50
C GLY A 639 41.31 51.72 1.99
N THR A 640 40.51 51.99 3.02
CA THR A 640 40.33 53.34 3.56
C THR A 640 41.35 53.71 4.65
N THR A 641 42.10 52.73 5.14
CA THR A 641 43.12 52.89 6.19
C THR A 641 44.42 52.17 5.80
N GLN A 642 45.55 52.75 6.18
CA GLN A 642 46.85 52.14 5.94
C GLN A 642 47.01 50.89 6.80
N ILE A 643 47.28 49.74 6.18
CA ILE A 643 47.53 48.48 6.89
C ILE A 643 49.03 48.35 7.19
N PRO A 644 49.45 48.18 8.46
CA PRO A 644 50.84 47.89 8.79
C PRO A 644 51.26 46.53 8.21
N VAL A 645 52.21 46.51 7.27
CA VAL A 645 52.64 45.27 6.58
C VAL A 645 53.87 44.61 7.17
N LEU A 646 54.55 45.27 8.12
CA LEU A 646 55.75 44.75 8.78
C LEU A 646 55.44 43.69 9.85
N LEU A 647 54.20 43.66 10.34
CA LEU A 647 53.70 42.69 11.30
C LEU A 647 52.35 42.16 10.81
N GLN A 648 52.21 40.83 10.73
CA GLN A 648 50.94 40.21 10.36
C GLN A 648 49.86 40.50 11.39
N ASP A 649 48.65 40.83 10.93
CA ASP A 649 47.55 41.18 11.81
C ASP A 649 46.94 39.94 12.47
N LEU A 650 47.14 39.79 13.78
CA LEU A 650 46.60 38.66 14.56
C LEU A 650 45.23 38.96 15.17
N SER A 651 44.66 40.14 14.92
CA SER A 651 43.41 40.58 15.55
C SER A 651 42.17 39.83 15.01
N ALA A 652 41.05 39.97 15.72
CA ALA A 652 39.75 39.43 15.29
C ALA A 652 38.98 40.38 14.36
N SER A 653 39.42 41.63 14.23
CA SER A 653 38.73 42.66 13.46
C SER A 653 38.82 42.38 11.97
N ALA A 654 37.75 42.65 11.23
CA ALA A 654 37.83 42.65 9.78
C ALA A 654 38.71 43.84 9.31
N LEU A 655 39.46 43.64 8.23
CA LEU A 655 40.35 44.64 7.63
C LEU A 655 39.78 45.15 6.32
N ASP A 656 39.93 46.46 6.11
CA ASP A 656 39.52 47.12 4.90
C ASP A 656 40.74 47.41 4.00
N GLY A 657 41.19 46.41 3.25
CA GLY A 657 42.56 46.39 2.70
C GLY A 657 42.76 46.06 1.23
N GLY A 658 41.80 45.42 0.56
CA GLY A 658 42.07 44.83 -0.75
C GLY A 658 43.10 43.69 -0.66
N LEU A 659 44.20 43.76 -1.40
CA LEU A 659 45.26 42.74 -1.34
C LEU A 659 46.32 43.12 -0.31
N VAL A 660 46.71 42.21 0.59
CA VAL A 660 47.76 42.44 1.59
C VAL A 660 48.75 41.27 1.60
N VAL A 661 50.04 41.58 1.50
CA VAL A 661 51.13 40.60 1.58
C VAL A 661 52.10 41.05 2.67
N TYR A 662 52.13 40.36 3.80
CA TYR A 662 52.96 40.70 4.96
C TYR A 662 54.43 40.33 4.75
N THR A 663 55.32 41.03 5.44
CA THR A 663 56.76 40.70 5.47
C THR A 663 56.98 39.25 5.89
N GLY A 664 57.89 38.56 5.19
CA GLY A 664 58.18 37.14 5.41
C GLY A 664 57.32 36.16 4.61
N SER A 665 56.33 36.66 3.85
CA SER A 665 55.54 35.85 2.90
C SER A 665 55.80 36.24 1.45
N THR A 666 55.63 35.26 0.56
CA THR A 666 55.68 35.38 -0.90
C THR A 666 54.31 34.98 -1.44
N PHE A 667 53.71 35.83 -2.27
CA PHE A 667 52.50 35.51 -3.02
C PHE A 667 52.74 35.65 -4.52
N ILE A 668 52.38 34.62 -5.28
CA ILE A 668 52.60 34.50 -6.72
C ILE A 668 51.24 34.41 -7.43
N THR A 669 50.97 35.34 -8.34
CA THR A 669 49.74 35.31 -9.18
C THR A 669 50.08 35.48 -10.66
N PRO A 670 49.54 34.65 -11.57
CA PRO A 670 49.80 34.77 -13.00
C PRO A 670 49.35 36.11 -13.59
N ASN A 671 48.16 36.59 -13.19
CA ASN A 671 47.63 37.88 -13.60
C ASN A 671 47.03 38.59 -12.38
N LEU A 672 47.35 39.89 -12.23
CA LEU A 672 46.76 40.77 -11.23
C LEU A 672 46.13 41.98 -11.91
N THR A 673 44.84 42.19 -11.68
CA THR A 673 44.10 43.37 -12.12
C THR A 673 43.69 44.18 -10.90
N LEU A 674 44.24 45.39 -10.76
CA LEU A 674 43.80 46.37 -9.76
C LEU A 674 42.90 47.39 -10.46
N THR A 675 41.68 47.61 -9.96
CA THR A 675 40.87 48.73 -10.45
C THR A 675 41.48 50.07 -10.03
N PRO A 676 41.13 51.20 -10.68
CA PRO A 676 41.78 52.50 -10.43
C PRO A 676 41.78 52.99 -8.97
N ALA A 677 40.93 52.44 -8.10
CA ALA A 677 40.86 52.77 -6.69
C ALA A 677 41.35 51.63 -5.77
N ALA A 678 41.68 50.45 -6.31
CA ALA A 678 42.02 49.30 -5.50
C ALA A 678 43.39 49.43 -4.81
N THR A 679 43.50 48.94 -3.58
CA THR A 679 44.74 48.97 -2.80
C THR A 679 45.40 47.59 -2.77
N ALA A 680 46.73 47.60 -2.91
CA ALA A 680 47.59 46.46 -2.62
C ALA A 680 48.69 46.90 -1.65
N PHE A 681 48.69 46.35 -0.43
CA PHE A 681 49.68 46.62 0.61
C PHE A 681 50.73 45.49 0.62
N VAL A 682 51.96 45.78 0.20
CA VAL A 682 53.00 44.75 0.03
C VAL A 682 54.20 45.07 0.91
N GLY A 683 54.37 44.31 1.99
CA GLY A 683 55.58 44.27 2.83
C GLY A 683 56.44 43.01 2.64
N GLY A 684 55.90 41.96 2.02
CA GLY A 684 56.60 40.76 1.57
C GLY A 684 56.95 40.80 0.08
N VAL A 685 56.90 39.63 -0.58
CA VAL A 685 57.12 39.52 -2.03
C VAL A 685 55.79 39.27 -2.75
N LEU A 686 55.41 40.17 -3.66
CA LEU A 686 54.31 39.95 -4.62
C LEU A 686 54.92 39.72 -6.00
N GLN A 687 54.84 38.51 -6.51
CA GLN A 687 55.29 38.16 -7.86
C GLN A 687 54.09 38.06 -8.80
N ILE A 688 54.16 38.79 -9.91
CA ILE A 688 53.11 38.84 -10.94
C ILE A 688 53.67 38.23 -12.23
N GLY A 689 52.93 37.30 -12.83
CA GLY A 689 53.34 36.54 -14.00
C GLY A 689 53.43 35.05 -13.70
N ILE A 690 53.49 34.24 -14.76
CA ILE A 690 53.77 32.80 -14.63
C ILE A 690 55.27 32.67 -14.38
N PRO A 691 55.72 32.16 -13.22
CA PRO A 691 57.14 31.94 -12.94
C PRO A 691 57.81 30.97 -13.91
#